data_AF-A0A5P6P488-F1
#
_entry.id   AF-A0A5P6P488-F1
#
_cell.length_a   1.000
_cell.length_b   1.000
_cell.length_c   1.000
_cell.angle_alpha   90.00
_cell.angle_beta   90.00
_cell.angle_gamma   90.00
#
_symmetry.space_group_name_H-M   'P 1'
#
loop_
_entity.id
_entity.type
_entity.pdbx_description
1 polymer ?
#
loop_
_entity_poly.entity_id
_entity_poly.type
_entity_poly.pdbx_seq_one_letter_code
_entity_poly.pdbx_strand_id
1 'polypeptide(L)'
;MPNIPSLPTITSISATDPTVTDAGIVHYTVTFSEPVTGIAADKFSLVTSGSLAGASIAGVTPVAGSNGSSYVVAVNSGTGDGTLTLQMTSAFVRDADGYQVGPFQSETDYTTSAYGRIALGDVNADGKPDLVSVGSASAGHGYISISLNANGAFAAPVTIDADSAISSVALSDVNGDGKLDLLYGRYNDGTLGARLGHGDGTFAAETKYAVGSFPRQIIVGDVNNDGLADAIVANMNSGTVSGLVGNGDGTFRTQTVYATGSAPSLTSNYNYMTTGDFNGDGKLDLAVLNSDSTSILLGNGDGTFQPRTSYGSGAQNSIVSGDFNGDGKIDLATLGYGTISVMIGGGDGTFATRPLQFVPEQADALAAADLNQDGKLDLVVNSASGVSILYGLGDGAFRPPVTLPGGGSSTGMSVADLNGDGKPDIVIPAAFVNRTTVLTSDPSNSAAPAYTIHRPVPALAITDAAVTQGTDGNNYINAAHFNNGTTTLSGVATAGDVITLTNPADNTVVGTTTADASGAWAINVSGLQDGHSYGYVASVTDGNGNTKAGPVFSFIVDTTAPVLSIVDFEPVDGSGKFNMMGTIGPADAGVSITINQQGTVALGGTVAGSDGKWILSNQTLPSDSYGIANLSAQATDAAGNTTISTQVNLRIVNSGYVYSSTSSANRYIAIGAYGLDVLAGGVLTNARVAPGAFVQVEVNGTATGTKVWSGGSERIYGKSTGSVILNGAIQHVYGTAIGTTVEAGGFRDISKGTATDTILYGNEQVLSGGTAAHTMIKAGGAQLVTSGGHATNTVVEALGVSQVAAGADEHGATIYGTQYLSGIGYGATIGAHGIQYDYGKSYGALVQSAGVQHVYQGGSADGTTVAADGYQDVYQASVTNTVLNGQQQVLAGGSADATTINAGAWQFVGAGGATTHTTIGNGGVQYDQGTSSGALVQSGGSQHVYQGGSADGTNVAAGGYQDVYHGTATNTVLTGQQQVLEGGEADATIVNAGGRQYVGSGGATSGTTIAAGGFQYVDTGATDSGATLNGGWQYVAGSASGATVSGRGQQDIAAGATATNSRLDGGTEHVYAGGRAQNVDFDGSAGSTLVLDAPAGLSGTIANFGADDYIDFRNTAISSVGVDSTNNLTVMTSEGLIYSWGLLGQYAASSFVLASDGNGGTSLSYVPQQQTLLAAAH
;
A
#
# COMPACT_ATOMS: atom_id res chain seq x y z
N MET A 1 18.68 18.74 -17.08
CA MET A 1 18.34 17.98 -15.86
C MET A 1 19.60 17.24 -15.41
N PRO A 2 19.81 16.98 -14.12
CA PRO A 2 20.78 15.96 -13.71
C PRO A 2 20.36 14.60 -14.28
N ASN A 3 21.33 13.71 -14.52
CA ASN A 3 20.99 12.33 -14.90
C ASN A 3 20.27 11.65 -13.73
N ILE A 4 19.12 11.06 -14.03
CA ILE A 4 18.31 10.28 -13.08
C ILE A 4 19.08 8.99 -12.74
N PRO A 5 19.17 8.57 -11.46
CA PRO A 5 19.73 7.26 -11.12
C PRO A 5 18.84 6.14 -11.66
N SER A 6 19.44 5.09 -12.21
CA SER A 6 18.71 3.86 -12.56
C SER A 6 18.20 3.16 -11.30
N LEU A 7 17.04 2.52 -11.41
CA LEU A 7 16.55 1.60 -10.39
C LEU A 7 17.02 0.17 -10.68
N PRO A 8 17.18 -0.68 -9.65
CA PRO A 8 17.48 -2.09 -9.82
C PRO A 8 16.28 -2.85 -10.36
N THR A 9 16.45 -3.65 -11.42
CA THR A 9 15.36 -4.35 -12.14
C THR A 9 15.80 -5.75 -12.60
N ILE A 10 14.86 -6.66 -12.88
CA ILE A 10 15.18 -8.03 -13.34
C ILE A 10 15.37 -8.04 -14.87
N THR A 11 16.59 -8.31 -15.35
CA THR A 11 16.90 -8.29 -16.78
C THR A 11 16.69 -9.63 -17.50
N SER A 12 16.67 -10.76 -16.79
CA SER A 12 16.34 -12.08 -17.39
C SER A 12 16.13 -13.20 -16.37
N ILE A 13 15.31 -14.20 -16.76
CA ILE A 13 15.29 -15.54 -16.17
C ILE A 13 15.50 -16.55 -17.32
N SER A 14 16.50 -17.44 -17.21
CA SER A 14 16.91 -18.33 -18.31
C SER A 14 17.17 -19.77 -17.87
N ALA A 15 16.71 -20.74 -18.65
CA ALA A 15 17.10 -22.15 -18.52
C ALA A 15 18.55 -22.35 -18.98
N THR A 16 19.30 -23.16 -18.25
CA THR A 16 20.72 -23.44 -18.55
C THR A 16 20.99 -24.90 -18.94
N ASP A 17 20.02 -25.79 -18.76
CA ASP A 17 20.06 -27.20 -19.17
C ASP A 17 19.18 -27.43 -20.43
N PRO A 18 19.27 -28.60 -21.11
CA PRO A 18 18.41 -28.92 -22.25
C PRO A 18 16.91 -28.98 -21.90
N THR A 19 16.06 -28.29 -22.67
CA THR A 19 14.62 -28.13 -22.38
C THR A 19 13.76 -29.36 -22.64
N VAL A 20 14.26 -30.36 -23.39
CA VAL A 20 13.70 -31.72 -23.41
C VAL A 20 14.79 -32.65 -22.88
N THR A 21 14.53 -33.31 -21.77
CA THR A 21 15.56 -34.02 -20.99
C THR A 21 14.94 -35.17 -20.20
N ASP A 22 15.77 -35.97 -19.54
CA ASP A 22 15.33 -36.96 -18.56
C ASP A 22 16.09 -36.83 -17.22
N ALA A 23 16.72 -35.66 -17.02
CA ALA A 23 17.52 -35.29 -15.85
C ALA A 23 16.69 -34.97 -14.57
N GLY A 24 17.26 -35.29 -13.40
CA GLY A 24 16.62 -35.14 -12.09
C GLY A 24 16.77 -33.77 -11.40
N ILE A 25 17.67 -32.91 -11.88
CA ILE A 25 17.83 -31.51 -11.43
C ILE A 25 18.01 -30.64 -12.67
N VAL A 26 17.40 -29.47 -12.66
CA VAL A 26 17.53 -28.44 -13.70
C VAL A 26 17.79 -27.07 -13.09
N HIS A 27 18.44 -26.17 -13.84
CA HIS A 27 18.92 -24.90 -13.32
C HIS A 27 18.37 -23.70 -14.12
N TYR A 28 18.05 -22.63 -13.38
CA TYR A 28 17.71 -21.32 -13.91
C TYR A 28 18.75 -20.29 -13.49
N THR A 29 19.07 -19.33 -14.35
CA THR A 29 19.85 -18.13 -13.99
C THR A 29 18.95 -16.90 -14.03
N VAL A 30 18.94 -16.14 -12.94
CA VAL A 30 18.23 -14.87 -12.74
C VAL A 30 19.24 -13.73 -12.75
N THR A 31 19.00 -12.68 -13.52
CA THR A 31 19.91 -11.54 -13.70
C THR A 31 19.20 -10.23 -13.39
N PHE A 32 19.90 -9.27 -12.78
CA PHE A 32 19.44 -7.93 -12.45
C PHE A 32 20.21 -6.87 -13.26
N SER A 33 19.67 -5.66 -13.37
CA SER A 33 20.32 -4.50 -14.04
C SER A 33 21.60 -4.07 -13.33
N GLU A 34 21.64 -4.22 -12.01
CA GLU A 34 22.75 -3.83 -11.14
C GLU A 34 22.86 -4.73 -9.89
N PRO A 35 23.88 -4.57 -9.03
CA PRO A 35 24.03 -5.36 -7.81
C PRO A 35 22.87 -5.20 -6.82
N VAL A 36 22.27 -6.31 -6.40
CA VAL A 36 21.18 -6.32 -5.43
C VAL A 36 21.48 -7.19 -4.19
N THR A 37 20.71 -6.96 -3.13
CA THR A 37 20.77 -7.68 -1.85
C THR A 37 19.40 -8.21 -1.44
N GLY A 38 19.37 -9.26 -0.60
CA GLY A 38 18.13 -9.85 -0.07
C GLY A 38 17.57 -11.07 -0.83
N ILE A 39 18.28 -11.59 -1.84
CA ILE A 39 17.86 -12.75 -2.63
C ILE A 39 18.04 -14.07 -1.86
N ALA A 40 16.94 -14.80 -1.67
CA ALA A 40 16.88 -16.12 -1.02
C ALA A 40 15.72 -16.95 -1.59
N ALA A 41 15.59 -18.22 -1.14
CA ALA A 41 14.63 -19.18 -1.71
C ALA A 41 13.15 -18.81 -1.46
N ASP A 42 12.85 -18.00 -0.44
CA ASP A 42 11.50 -17.48 -0.15
C ASP A 42 11.04 -16.42 -1.17
N LYS A 43 11.93 -15.94 -2.04
CA LYS A 43 11.64 -14.99 -3.12
C LYS A 43 11.19 -15.68 -4.42
N PHE A 44 11.03 -17.00 -4.43
CA PHE A 44 10.70 -17.77 -5.64
C PHE A 44 9.59 -18.81 -5.40
N SER A 45 8.87 -19.14 -6.47
CA SER A 45 7.84 -20.20 -6.53
C SER A 45 7.97 -21.04 -7.80
N LEU A 46 7.25 -22.16 -7.88
CA LEU A 46 7.30 -23.12 -9.00
C LEU A 46 5.90 -23.42 -9.55
N VAL A 47 5.82 -23.65 -10.86
CA VAL A 47 4.62 -24.10 -11.57
C VAL A 47 4.93 -25.41 -12.29
N THR A 48 4.05 -26.40 -12.19
CA THR A 48 4.22 -27.76 -12.74
C THR A 48 2.99 -28.27 -13.48
N SER A 49 3.17 -29.13 -14.48
CA SER A 49 2.06 -29.81 -15.17
C SER A 49 2.39 -31.27 -15.55
N GLY A 50 1.36 -32.03 -15.96
CA GLY A 50 1.48 -33.42 -16.39
C GLY A 50 1.40 -34.41 -15.23
N SER A 51 2.17 -35.50 -15.32
CA SER A 51 2.33 -36.49 -14.23
C SER A 51 3.47 -36.15 -13.26
N LEU A 52 4.06 -34.96 -13.41
CA LEU A 52 5.24 -34.52 -12.69
C LEU A 52 4.93 -34.21 -11.22
N ALA A 53 5.58 -34.90 -10.29
CA ALA A 53 5.36 -34.74 -8.85
C ALA A 53 6.68 -34.56 -8.07
N GLY A 54 6.64 -33.76 -7.00
CA GLY A 54 7.76 -33.58 -6.06
C GLY A 54 8.79 -32.50 -6.40
N ALA A 55 8.49 -31.61 -7.36
CA ALA A 55 9.39 -30.52 -7.73
C ALA A 55 9.57 -29.50 -6.58
N SER A 56 10.79 -28.97 -6.40
CA SER A 56 11.12 -28.05 -5.32
C SER A 56 12.39 -27.22 -5.60
N ILE A 57 12.49 -26.02 -5.00
CA ILE A 57 13.70 -25.18 -5.02
C ILE A 57 14.76 -25.84 -4.13
N ALA A 58 15.87 -26.28 -4.72
CA ALA A 58 16.97 -26.93 -4.02
C ALA A 58 17.99 -25.94 -3.44
N GLY A 59 18.08 -24.72 -3.99
CA GLY A 59 18.93 -23.66 -3.46
C GLY A 59 19.08 -22.48 -4.42
N VAL A 60 19.52 -21.34 -3.87
CA VAL A 60 19.84 -20.12 -4.62
C VAL A 60 21.28 -19.71 -4.31
N THR A 61 22.08 -19.44 -5.33
CA THR A 61 23.50 -19.08 -5.18
C THR A 61 23.90 -17.92 -6.10
N PRO A 62 24.66 -16.92 -5.63
CA PRO A 62 25.14 -15.84 -6.48
C PRO A 62 26.14 -16.36 -7.53
N VAL A 63 26.03 -15.87 -8.77
CA VAL A 63 26.94 -16.23 -9.86
C VAL A 63 28.31 -15.60 -9.58
N ALA A 64 29.36 -16.42 -9.58
CA ALA A 64 30.72 -15.97 -9.33
C ALA A 64 31.16 -14.92 -10.37
N GLY A 65 31.52 -13.72 -9.90
CA GLY A 65 31.93 -12.59 -10.75
C GLY A 65 30.81 -11.62 -11.14
N SER A 66 29.54 -11.87 -10.77
CA SER A 66 28.42 -10.93 -11.00
C SER A 66 28.38 -9.74 -10.03
N ASN A 67 29.18 -9.76 -8.96
CA ASN A 67 29.13 -8.79 -7.85
C ASN A 67 27.74 -8.60 -7.22
N GLY A 68 26.82 -9.57 -7.35
CA GLY A 68 25.46 -9.50 -6.80
C GLY A 68 24.37 -9.15 -7.81
N SER A 69 24.69 -9.01 -9.10
CA SER A 69 23.68 -8.79 -10.15
C SER A 69 23.15 -10.09 -10.79
N SER A 70 23.57 -11.28 -10.36
CA SER A 70 23.05 -12.54 -10.93
C SER A 70 23.11 -13.72 -9.97
N TYR A 71 22.12 -14.61 -10.04
CA TYR A 71 21.92 -15.76 -9.15
C TYR A 71 21.47 -17.00 -9.93
N VAL A 72 22.00 -18.17 -9.57
CA VAL A 72 21.51 -19.48 -10.05
C VAL A 72 20.53 -20.06 -9.05
N VAL A 73 19.37 -20.49 -9.54
CA VAL A 73 18.33 -21.21 -8.80
C VAL A 73 18.31 -22.66 -9.29
N ALA A 74 18.61 -23.60 -8.39
CA ALA A 74 18.58 -25.03 -8.66
C ALA A 74 17.19 -25.61 -8.32
N VAL A 75 16.63 -26.43 -9.20
CA VAL A 75 15.28 -27.00 -9.06
C VAL A 75 15.32 -28.51 -9.26
N ASN A 76 14.76 -29.26 -8.31
CA ASN A 76 14.58 -30.71 -8.45
C ASN A 76 13.37 -30.98 -9.38
N SER A 77 13.55 -31.81 -10.41
CA SER A 77 12.50 -32.05 -11.43
C SER A 77 11.46 -33.09 -11.02
N GLY A 78 11.71 -33.88 -9.96
CA GLY A 78 10.74 -34.85 -9.45
C GLY A 78 10.64 -36.13 -10.29
N THR A 79 9.45 -36.74 -10.34
CA THR A 79 9.18 -37.99 -11.07
C THR A 79 7.98 -37.87 -12.01
N GLY A 80 8.01 -38.60 -13.13
CA GLY A 80 6.98 -38.62 -14.16
C GLY A 80 7.36 -37.86 -15.43
N ASP A 81 6.47 -37.89 -16.44
CA ASP A 81 6.53 -37.06 -17.64
C ASP A 81 5.64 -35.81 -17.44
N GLY A 82 6.13 -34.62 -17.78
CA GLY A 82 5.42 -33.36 -17.57
C GLY A 82 6.27 -32.10 -17.81
N THR A 83 5.83 -30.95 -17.30
CA THR A 83 6.54 -29.65 -17.43
C THR A 83 6.77 -28.91 -16.11
N LEU A 84 7.78 -28.04 -16.08
CA LEU A 84 8.28 -27.33 -14.89
C LEU A 84 8.77 -25.91 -15.24
N THR A 85 8.37 -24.90 -14.45
CA THR A 85 8.67 -23.46 -14.63
C THR A 85 8.94 -22.75 -13.28
N LEU A 86 9.77 -21.69 -13.27
CA LEU A 86 10.14 -20.86 -12.11
C LEU A 86 9.48 -19.46 -12.12
N GLN A 87 9.14 -18.91 -10.95
CA GLN A 87 8.53 -17.59 -10.74
C GLN A 87 9.14 -16.85 -9.53
N MET A 88 8.92 -15.52 -9.40
CA MET A 88 9.45 -14.64 -8.33
C MET A 88 8.31 -13.95 -7.55
N THR A 89 8.49 -13.71 -6.24
CA THR A 89 7.33 -13.51 -5.33
C THR A 89 7.25 -12.21 -4.50
N SER A 90 8.29 -11.36 -4.37
CA SER A 90 8.21 -10.21 -3.42
C SER A 90 9.25 -9.07 -3.59
N ALA A 91 8.82 -7.83 -3.30
CA ALA A 91 9.50 -6.54 -3.55
C ALA A 91 10.45 -6.01 -2.43
N PHE A 92 11.12 -6.88 -1.67
CA PHE A 92 12.14 -6.47 -0.67
C PHE A 92 13.58 -6.82 -1.10
N VAL A 93 13.85 -6.66 -2.39
CA VAL A 93 15.19 -6.68 -2.98
C VAL A 93 15.65 -5.23 -3.11
N ARG A 94 16.89 -4.91 -2.69
CA ARG A 94 17.44 -3.53 -2.70
C ARG A 94 18.84 -3.48 -3.31
N ASP A 95 19.16 -2.36 -3.94
CA ASP A 95 20.53 -2.02 -4.34
C ASP A 95 21.39 -1.55 -3.13
N ALA A 96 22.55 -0.96 -3.42
CA ALA A 96 23.46 -0.42 -2.41
C ALA A 96 23.09 0.98 -1.87
N ASP A 97 22.29 1.75 -2.62
CA ASP A 97 21.85 3.10 -2.26
C ASP A 97 20.49 3.09 -1.51
N GLY A 98 19.86 1.92 -1.44
CA GLY A 98 18.66 1.64 -0.66
C GLY A 98 17.38 1.62 -1.47
N TYR A 99 17.44 1.90 -2.78
CA TYR A 99 16.28 1.81 -3.65
C TYR A 99 15.84 0.35 -3.77
N GLN A 100 14.52 0.15 -3.71
CA GLN A 100 13.94 -1.17 -3.94
C GLN A 100 13.98 -1.49 -5.43
N VAL A 101 13.95 -2.79 -5.75
CA VAL A 101 13.45 -3.24 -7.05
C VAL A 101 12.00 -2.75 -7.14
N GLY A 102 11.84 -1.63 -7.85
CA GLY A 102 10.59 -0.91 -7.95
C GLY A 102 9.62 -1.63 -8.89
N PRO A 103 8.32 -1.38 -8.79
CA PRO A 103 7.33 -2.03 -9.63
C PRO A 103 7.34 -1.58 -11.10
N PHE A 104 8.41 -0.92 -11.58
CA PHE A 104 8.58 -0.45 -12.96
C PHE A 104 10.03 -0.66 -13.44
N GLN A 105 10.21 -1.31 -14.61
CA GLN A 105 11.53 -1.69 -15.15
C GLN A 105 12.27 -0.59 -15.90
N SER A 106 11.55 0.30 -16.58
CA SER A 106 12.17 1.23 -17.52
C SER A 106 11.30 2.46 -17.74
N GLU A 107 11.96 3.62 -17.82
CA GLU A 107 11.41 4.82 -18.44
C GLU A 107 11.74 4.76 -19.94
N THR A 108 10.73 4.58 -20.80
CA THR A 108 10.93 4.63 -22.25
C THR A 108 10.18 5.83 -22.85
N ASP A 109 10.93 6.72 -23.48
CA ASP A 109 10.42 7.89 -24.19
C ASP A 109 10.13 7.59 -25.67
N TYR A 110 8.88 7.78 -26.07
CA TYR A 110 8.44 7.73 -27.46
C TYR A 110 8.22 9.14 -28.01
N THR A 111 8.71 9.40 -29.22
CA THR A 111 8.44 10.66 -29.93
C THR A 111 7.01 10.66 -30.45
N THR A 112 6.11 11.31 -29.72
CA THR A 112 4.68 11.43 -30.05
C THR A 112 4.33 12.91 -30.12
N SER A 113 3.61 13.38 -31.14
CA SER A 113 3.21 14.79 -31.20
C SER A 113 1.89 15.02 -30.43
N ALA A 114 1.89 14.63 -29.15
CA ALA A 114 0.72 14.69 -28.27
C ALA A 114 0.44 16.12 -27.78
N TYR A 115 -0.79 16.57 -27.94
CA TYR A 115 -1.28 17.87 -27.47
C TYR A 115 -2.74 17.74 -26.99
N GLY A 116 -3.01 16.70 -26.20
CA GLY A 116 -4.34 16.30 -25.73
C GLY A 116 -4.32 14.94 -25.05
N ARG A 117 -5.49 14.34 -24.84
CA ARG A 117 -5.59 13.03 -24.20
C ARG A 117 -5.09 11.89 -25.07
N ILE A 118 -4.79 10.77 -24.41
CA ILE A 118 -4.51 9.47 -25.02
C ILE A 118 -5.66 8.48 -24.76
N ALA A 119 -5.74 7.45 -25.58
CA ALA A 119 -6.52 6.25 -25.34
C ALA A 119 -5.64 5.03 -25.62
N LEU A 120 -5.85 3.96 -24.85
CA LEU A 120 -5.16 2.68 -25.00
C LEU A 120 -6.19 1.62 -25.41
N GLY A 121 -5.84 0.78 -26.37
CA GLY A 121 -6.73 -0.30 -26.83
C GLY A 121 -6.19 -0.98 -28.08
N ASP A 122 -6.52 -2.26 -28.24
CA ASP A 122 -6.09 -3.07 -29.38
C ASP A 122 -6.85 -2.68 -30.66
N VAL A 123 -6.24 -1.83 -31.50
CA VAL A 123 -6.85 -1.36 -32.76
C VAL A 123 -6.42 -2.19 -33.97
N ASN A 124 -5.47 -3.12 -33.79
CA ASN A 124 -4.93 -4.01 -34.82
C ASN A 124 -5.33 -5.50 -34.63
N ALA A 125 -6.08 -5.80 -33.57
CA ALA A 125 -6.52 -7.13 -33.15
C ALA A 125 -5.39 -8.14 -32.88
N ASP A 126 -4.22 -7.69 -32.40
CA ASP A 126 -3.07 -8.55 -32.06
C ASP A 126 -3.02 -9.03 -30.60
N GLY A 127 -3.96 -8.55 -29.77
CA GLY A 127 -4.12 -8.90 -28.36
C GLY A 127 -3.41 -7.96 -27.38
N LYS A 128 -2.81 -6.85 -27.85
CA LYS A 128 -2.12 -5.86 -27.01
C LYS A 128 -2.72 -4.45 -27.17
N PRO A 129 -2.78 -3.63 -26.12
CA PRO A 129 -3.24 -2.25 -26.25
C PRO A 129 -2.25 -1.40 -27.08
N ASP A 130 -2.74 -0.80 -28.16
CA ASP A 130 -2.04 0.21 -28.94
C ASP A 130 -2.22 1.62 -28.32
N LEU A 131 -1.34 2.57 -28.67
CA LEU A 131 -1.43 3.95 -28.22
C LEU A 131 -2.06 4.85 -29.28
N VAL A 132 -3.23 5.40 -28.98
CA VAL A 132 -3.87 6.46 -29.77
C VAL A 132 -3.77 7.79 -29.03
N SER A 133 -3.27 8.82 -29.70
CA SER A 133 -3.07 10.15 -29.13
C SER A 133 -3.58 11.24 -30.08
N VAL A 134 -3.93 12.41 -29.55
CA VAL A 134 -4.39 13.54 -30.35
C VAL A 134 -3.46 14.74 -30.24
N GLY A 135 -3.30 15.49 -31.32
CA GLY A 135 -2.44 16.66 -31.39
C GLY A 135 -3.04 17.78 -32.22
N SER A 136 -2.48 18.98 -32.04
CA SER A 136 -2.82 20.16 -32.84
C SER A 136 -1.78 20.40 -33.92
N ALA A 137 -2.23 20.67 -35.14
CA ALA A 137 -1.40 21.17 -36.22
C ALA A 137 -1.42 22.72 -36.23
N SER A 138 -0.59 23.31 -37.10
CA SER A 138 -0.55 24.77 -37.28
C SER A 138 -1.92 25.33 -37.69
N ALA A 139 -2.35 26.39 -36.99
CA ALA A 139 -3.51 27.23 -37.34
C ALA A 139 -4.88 26.52 -37.46
N GLY A 140 -5.30 25.83 -36.40
CA GLY A 140 -6.71 25.44 -36.18
C GLY A 140 -7.10 24.02 -36.63
N HIS A 141 -6.17 23.29 -37.23
CA HIS A 141 -6.29 21.88 -37.60
C HIS A 141 -5.75 20.97 -36.50
N GLY A 142 -6.17 19.70 -36.49
CA GLY A 142 -5.69 18.66 -35.58
C GLY A 142 -5.32 17.38 -36.31
N TYR A 143 -4.80 16.41 -35.58
CA TYR A 143 -4.57 15.04 -36.08
C TYR A 143 -4.67 14.03 -34.95
N ILE A 144 -4.85 12.77 -35.34
CA ILE A 144 -4.84 11.61 -34.45
C ILE A 144 -3.64 10.74 -34.83
N SER A 145 -2.78 10.43 -33.87
CA SER A 145 -1.58 9.62 -34.05
C SER A 145 -1.81 8.24 -33.43
N ILE A 146 -1.73 7.19 -34.24
CA ILE A 146 -1.89 5.78 -33.87
C ILE A 146 -0.50 5.13 -33.87
N SER A 147 -0.07 4.59 -32.74
CA SER A 147 1.22 3.93 -32.57
C SER A 147 0.97 2.48 -32.15
N LEU A 148 1.26 1.54 -33.05
CA LEU A 148 0.99 0.12 -32.80
C LEU A 148 2.02 -0.49 -31.84
N ASN A 149 1.58 -1.40 -30.96
CA ASN A 149 2.36 -1.95 -29.87
C ASN A 149 2.98 -3.32 -30.19
N ALA A 150 4.31 -3.39 -30.17
CA ALA A 150 5.07 -4.63 -30.35
C ALA A 150 5.75 -5.07 -29.02
N ASN A 151 4.95 -5.47 -28.03
CA ASN A 151 5.35 -5.89 -26.68
C ASN A 151 6.03 -4.77 -25.86
N GLY A 152 5.26 -3.74 -25.49
CA GLY A 152 5.74 -2.56 -24.77
C GLY A 152 6.53 -1.56 -25.63
N ALA A 153 6.78 -1.90 -26.90
CA ALA A 153 7.51 -1.07 -27.86
C ALA A 153 6.59 -0.50 -28.95
N PHE A 154 6.36 0.81 -28.94
CA PHE A 154 5.51 1.46 -29.94
C PHE A 154 6.24 1.71 -31.27
N ALA A 155 5.59 1.34 -32.38
CA ALA A 155 6.03 1.66 -33.73
C ALA A 155 5.90 3.17 -34.03
N ALA A 156 6.56 3.62 -35.10
CA ALA A 156 6.43 5.01 -35.56
C ALA A 156 4.95 5.35 -35.89
N PRO A 157 4.41 6.48 -35.41
CA PRO A 157 2.98 6.76 -35.47
C PRO A 157 2.47 6.98 -36.90
N VAL A 158 1.28 6.46 -37.18
CA VAL A 158 0.47 6.80 -38.36
C VAL A 158 -0.49 7.93 -37.99
N THR A 159 -0.50 9.01 -38.77
CA THR A 159 -1.32 10.20 -38.51
C THR A 159 -2.57 10.25 -39.40
N ILE A 160 -3.73 10.46 -38.79
CA ILE A 160 -4.99 10.81 -39.46
C ILE A 160 -5.22 12.32 -39.28
N ASP A 161 -5.15 13.08 -40.36
CA ASP A 161 -5.44 14.52 -40.34
C ASP A 161 -6.93 14.80 -40.05
N ALA A 162 -7.19 15.86 -39.29
CA ALA A 162 -8.52 16.40 -39.03
C ALA A 162 -8.62 17.88 -39.44
N ASP A 163 -9.77 18.22 -40.01
CA ASP A 163 -10.15 19.57 -40.44
C ASP A 163 -10.50 20.51 -39.26
N SER A 164 -10.33 20.07 -38.01
CA SER A 164 -10.51 20.87 -36.80
C SER A 164 -9.59 20.38 -35.67
N ALA A 165 -9.29 21.23 -34.69
CA ALA A 165 -8.52 20.88 -33.51
C ALA A 165 -9.23 19.80 -32.67
N ILE A 166 -8.45 18.84 -32.15
CA ILE A 166 -8.96 17.70 -31.37
C ILE A 166 -8.51 17.84 -29.92
N SER A 167 -9.42 17.57 -28.98
CA SER A 167 -9.20 17.70 -27.52
C SER A 167 -9.10 16.36 -26.78
N SER A 168 -9.85 15.36 -27.24
CA SER A 168 -10.02 14.05 -26.60
C SER A 168 -10.24 12.97 -27.65
N VAL A 169 -9.83 11.76 -27.31
CA VAL A 169 -10.09 10.52 -28.04
C VAL A 169 -10.66 9.47 -27.07
N ALA A 170 -11.45 8.54 -27.58
CA ALA A 170 -11.88 7.32 -26.92
C ALA A 170 -11.96 6.17 -27.95
N LEU A 171 -11.81 4.94 -27.47
CA LEU A 171 -11.88 3.72 -28.27
C LEU A 171 -13.01 2.83 -27.73
N SER A 172 -13.82 2.27 -28.62
CA SER A 172 -14.87 1.31 -28.28
C SER A 172 -15.42 0.67 -29.56
N ASP A 173 -15.90 -0.57 -29.50
CA ASP A 173 -16.71 -1.12 -30.58
C ASP A 173 -18.12 -0.50 -30.53
N VAL A 174 -18.45 0.37 -31.49
CA VAL A 174 -19.76 1.05 -31.57
C VAL A 174 -20.68 0.43 -32.63
N ASN A 175 -20.26 -0.69 -33.23
CA ASN A 175 -20.97 -1.36 -34.32
C ASN A 175 -21.17 -2.88 -34.10
N GLY A 176 -20.59 -3.46 -33.06
CA GLY A 176 -20.72 -4.85 -32.65
C GLY A 176 -19.92 -5.86 -33.49
N ASP A 177 -18.92 -5.43 -34.27
CA ASP A 177 -18.08 -6.34 -35.08
C ASP A 177 -16.83 -6.89 -34.36
N GLY A 178 -16.63 -6.51 -33.10
CA GLY A 178 -15.53 -6.95 -32.25
C GLY A 178 -14.23 -6.16 -32.42
N LYS A 179 -14.29 -4.97 -33.04
CA LYS A 179 -13.12 -4.12 -33.30
C LYS A 179 -13.29 -2.75 -32.66
N LEU A 180 -12.19 -2.15 -32.23
CA LEU A 180 -12.24 -0.82 -31.64
C LEU A 180 -12.42 0.26 -32.72
N ASP A 181 -13.53 0.98 -32.64
CA ASP A 181 -13.82 2.19 -33.39
C ASP A 181 -13.25 3.42 -32.66
N LEU A 182 -13.07 4.52 -33.41
CA LEU A 182 -12.41 5.74 -32.94
C LEU A 182 -13.40 6.89 -32.79
N LEU A 183 -13.56 7.38 -31.55
CA LEU A 183 -14.37 8.56 -31.22
C LEU A 183 -13.49 9.72 -30.78
N TYR A 184 -13.74 10.94 -31.27
CA TYR A 184 -12.90 12.11 -30.95
C TYR A 184 -13.64 13.45 -30.94
N GLY A 185 -13.25 14.31 -29.99
CA GLY A 185 -13.90 15.59 -29.71
C GLY A 185 -13.35 16.71 -30.60
N ARG A 186 -14.20 17.29 -31.45
CA ARG A 186 -13.81 18.35 -32.40
C ARG A 186 -14.03 19.71 -31.75
N TYR A 187 -12.96 20.24 -31.19
CA TYR A 187 -12.96 21.32 -30.20
C TYR A 187 -13.64 22.61 -30.68
N ASN A 188 -13.34 23.06 -31.90
CA ASN A 188 -13.91 24.29 -32.46
C ASN A 188 -15.29 24.09 -33.11
N ASP A 189 -15.65 22.84 -33.44
CA ASP A 189 -16.82 22.54 -34.29
C ASP A 189 -18.07 22.23 -33.47
N GLY A 190 -17.92 21.85 -32.19
CA GLY A 190 -19.01 21.36 -31.36
C GLY A 190 -19.57 20.02 -31.85
N THR A 191 -18.70 19.14 -32.36
CA THR A 191 -19.08 17.81 -32.89
C THR A 191 -18.23 16.68 -32.32
N LEU A 192 -18.84 15.51 -32.19
CA LEU A 192 -18.16 14.23 -32.00
C LEU A 192 -17.87 13.64 -33.38
N GLY A 193 -16.61 13.39 -33.70
CA GLY A 193 -16.21 12.59 -34.86
C GLY A 193 -16.17 11.11 -34.49
N ALA A 194 -16.66 10.25 -35.37
CA ALA A 194 -16.58 8.80 -35.25
C ALA A 194 -15.99 8.19 -36.54
N ARG A 195 -15.12 7.19 -36.41
CA ARG A 195 -14.59 6.40 -37.54
C ARG A 195 -14.56 4.93 -37.15
N LEU A 196 -15.12 4.07 -37.99
CA LEU A 196 -15.16 2.63 -37.70
C LEU A 196 -13.79 1.99 -37.96
N GLY A 197 -13.36 1.11 -37.06
CA GLY A 197 -12.10 0.38 -37.13
C GLY A 197 -12.13 -0.71 -38.20
N HIS A 198 -10.99 -0.98 -38.81
CA HIS A 198 -10.84 -2.14 -39.70
C HIS A 198 -10.20 -3.35 -39.01
N GLY A 199 -9.62 -3.15 -37.81
CA GLY A 199 -8.94 -4.19 -37.03
C GLY A 199 -7.54 -4.47 -37.55
N ASP A 200 -6.91 -3.47 -38.18
CA ASP A 200 -5.54 -3.50 -38.72
C ASP A 200 -4.79 -2.18 -38.44
N GLY A 201 -5.27 -1.39 -37.47
CA GLY A 201 -4.81 -0.03 -37.19
C GLY A 201 -5.33 1.04 -38.17
N THR A 202 -6.13 0.68 -39.17
CA THR A 202 -6.77 1.64 -40.10
C THR A 202 -8.26 1.85 -39.80
N PHE A 203 -8.79 2.97 -40.28
CA PHE A 203 -10.13 3.45 -39.93
C PHE A 203 -10.89 3.99 -41.14
N ALA A 204 -12.21 3.83 -41.11
CA ALA A 204 -13.15 4.29 -42.12
C ALA A 204 -13.22 5.84 -42.22
N ALA A 205 -14.05 6.30 -43.17
CA ALA A 205 -14.40 7.71 -43.28
C ALA A 205 -15.13 8.22 -42.04
N GLU A 206 -14.93 9.50 -41.72
CA GLU A 206 -15.53 10.14 -40.55
C GLU A 206 -17.04 10.37 -40.71
N THR A 207 -17.80 10.04 -39.67
CA THR A 207 -19.16 10.54 -39.46
C THR A 207 -19.16 11.54 -38.29
N LYS A 208 -19.93 12.63 -38.39
CA LYS A 208 -19.94 13.74 -37.43
C LYS A 208 -21.31 13.85 -36.74
N TYR A 209 -21.32 13.91 -35.41
CA TYR A 209 -22.53 14.06 -34.58
C TYR A 209 -22.49 15.37 -33.80
N ALA A 210 -23.61 16.07 -33.70
CA ALA A 210 -23.68 17.35 -32.98
C ALA A 210 -23.62 17.13 -31.46
N VAL A 211 -22.72 17.85 -30.78
CA VAL A 211 -22.62 17.91 -29.31
C VAL A 211 -22.72 19.37 -28.83
N GLY A 212 -22.23 19.71 -27.64
CA GLY A 212 -22.13 21.10 -27.19
C GLY A 212 -20.81 21.78 -27.58
N SER A 213 -20.64 23.04 -27.18
CA SER A 213 -19.44 23.82 -27.50
C SER A 213 -18.22 23.34 -26.71
N PHE A 214 -17.07 23.22 -27.39
CA PHE A 214 -15.81 22.78 -26.81
C PHE A 214 -15.91 21.41 -26.11
N PRO A 215 -16.19 20.33 -26.86
CA PRO A 215 -16.08 18.96 -26.33
C PRO A 215 -14.66 18.74 -25.80
N ARG A 216 -14.52 18.22 -24.57
CA ARG A 216 -13.21 18.07 -23.89
C ARG A 216 -12.94 16.69 -23.29
N GLN A 217 -13.97 15.89 -23.07
CA GLN A 217 -13.86 14.48 -22.69
C GLN A 217 -14.95 13.70 -23.38
N ILE A 218 -14.62 12.47 -23.77
CA ILE A 218 -15.57 11.45 -24.20
C ILE A 218 -15.45 10.28 -23.21
N ILE A 219 -16.58 9.73 -22.78
CA ILE A 219 -16.68 8.42 -22.15
C ILE A 219 -17.60 7.57 -23.02
N VAL A 220 -17.33 6.28 -23.12
CA VAL A 220 -18.16 5.31 -23.83
C VAL A 220 -18.62 4.24 -22.85
N GLY A 221 -19.88 3.85 -22.92
CA GLY A 221 -20.49 2.84 -22.08
C GLY A 221 -21.96 2.69 -22.40
N ASP A 222 -22.60 1.61 -21.95
CA ASP A 222 -24.02 1.39 -22.14
C ASP A 222 -24.81 2.19 -21.09
N VAL A 223 -25.50 3.27 -21.49
CA VAL A 223 -26.32 4.10 -20.57
C VAL A 223 -27.81 3.74 -20.60
N ASN A 224 -28.18 2.72 -21.38
CA ASN A 224 -29.56 2.33 -21.61
C ASN A 224 -29.83 0.82 -21.35
N ASN A 225 -28.78 0.08 -21.01
CA ASN A 225 -28.74 -1.35 -20.75
C ASN A 225 -29.24 -2.22 -21.94
N ASP A 226 -29.02 -1.79 -23.19
CA ASP A 226 -29.32 -2.58 -24.41
C ASP A 226 -28.14 -3.40 -24.97
N GLY A 227 -26.97 -3.29 -24.35
CA GLY A 227 -25.74 -3.99 -24.74
C GLY A 227 -24.94 -3.31 -25.85
N LEU A 228 -25.30 -2.09 -26.24
CA LEU A 228 -24.62 -1.30 -27.27
C LEU A 228 -23.84 -0.14 -26.65
N ALA A 229 -22.80 0.32 -27.33
CA ALA A 229 -21.97 1.42 -26.87
C ALA A 229 -22.62 2.79 -27.11
N ASP A 230 -22.91 3.53 -26.03
CA ASP A 230 -23.36 4.92 -26.05
C ASP A 230 -22.19 5.87 -25.74
N ALA A 231 -22.27 7.13 -26.18
CA ALA A 231 -21.24 8.14 -25.95
C ALA A 231 -21.71 9.28 -25.05
N ILE A 232 -20.94 9.62 -24.02
CA ILE A 232 -21.11 10.79 -23.16
C ILE A 232 -20.00 11.79 -23.48
N VAL A 233 -20.34 13.06 -23.74
CA VAL A 233 -19.38 14.10 -24.14
C VAL A 233 -19.49 15.33 -23.26
N ALA A 234 -18.39 15.74 -22.62
CA ALA A 234 -18.34 16.94 -21.77
C ALA A 234 -18.09 18.22 -22.58
N ASN A 235 -19.01 19.19 -22.46
CA ASN A 235 -19.01 20.46 -23.20
C ASN A 235 -18.77 21.63 -22.22
N MET A 236 -17.50 21.91 -21.95
CA MET A 236 -17.15 22.63 -20.71
C MET A 236 -17.47 24.12 -20.72
N ASN A 237 -17.46 24.77 -21.88
CA ASN A 237 -17.81 26.20 -21.96
C ASN A 237 -19.34 26.45 -21.90
N SER A 238 -20.16 25.40 -22.06
CA SER A 238 -21.61 25.46 -21.86
C SER A 238 -22.07 24.93 -20.49
N GLY A 239 -21.16 24.34 -19.70
CA GLY A 239 -21.47 23.73 -18.40
C GLY A 239 -22.43 22.54 -18.51
N THR A 240 -22.30 21.76 -19.58
CA THR A 240 -23.20 20.66 -19.94
C THR A 240 -22.46 19.41 -20.40
N VAL A 241 -23.13 18.27 -20.29
CA VAL A 241 -22.74 17.01 -20.95
C VAL A 241 -23.80 16.62 -21.99
N SER A 242 -23.36 16.01 -23.09
CA SER A 242 -24.21 15.46 -24.14
C SER A 242 -24.19 13.94 -24.06
N GLY A 243 -25.35 13.31 -23.87
CA GLY A 243 -25.51 11.85 -24.00
C GLY A 243 -26.02 11.50 -25.40
N LEU A 244 -25.34 10.58 -26.09
CA LEU A 244 -25.64 10.12 -27.44
C LEU A 244 -25.80 8.60 -27.41
N VAL A 245 -27.04 8.14 -27.50
CA VAL A 245 -27.36 6.71 -27.51
C VAL A 245 -26.99 6.10 -28.87
N GLY A 246 -26.30 4.97 -28.88
CA GLY A 246 -25.92 4.20 -30.05
C GLY A 246 -27.10 3.49 -30.71
N ASN A 247 -26.87 3.05 -31.95
CA ASN A 247 -27.79 2.17 -32.68
C ASN A 247 -27.16 0.80 -33.00
N GLY A 248 -25.91 0.55 -32.58
CA GLY A 248 -25.20 -0.71 -32.81
C GLY A 248 -24.79 -0.93 -34.27
N ASP A 249 -24.75 0.12 -35.08
CA ASP A 249 -24.34 0.09 -36.49
C ASP A 249 -23.23 1.13 -36.79
N GLY A 250 -22.56 1.64 -35.75
CA GLY A 250 -21.64 2.76 -35.86
C GLY A 250 -22.30 4.14 -35.86
N THR A 251 -23.63 4.21 -35.71
CA THR A 251 -24.37 5.48 -35.63
C THR A 251 -24.95 5.79 -34.26
N PHE A 252 -25.03 7.09 -33.96
CA PHE A 252 -25.63 7.62 -32.75
C PHE A 252 -26.92 8.39 -33.02
N ARG A 253 -27.84 8.36 -32.06
CA ARG A 253 -29.06 9.18 -32.01
C ARG A 253 -28.69 10.64 -31.69
N THR A 254 -29.66 11.54 -31.86
CA THR A 254 -29.50 12.96 -31.49
C THR A 254 -29.15 13.10 -30.01
N GLN A 255 -28.19 13.97 -29.68
CA GLN A 255 -27.79 14.25 -28.30
C GLN A 255 -28.96 14.67 -27.40
N THR A 256 -28.94 14.18 -26.15
CA THR A 256 -29.67 14.77 -25.02
C THR A 256 -28.68 15.54 -24.14
N VAL A 257 -29.05 16.73 -23.69
CA VAL A 257 -28.13 17.66 -22.99
C VAL A 257 -28.50 17.80 -21.52
N TYR A 258 -27.53 17.59 -20.63
CA TYR A 258 -27.70 17.68 -19.17
C TYR A 258 -26.78 18.78 -18.61
N ALA A 259 -27.26 19.54 -17.63
CA ALA A 259 -26.52 20.66 -17.05
C ALA A 259 -25.77 20.24 -15.77
N THR A 260 -24.45 20.47 -15.71
CA THR A 260 -23.56 20.00 -14.64
C THR A 260 -23.05 21.14 -13.76
N GLY A 261 -22.57 22.24 -14.36
CA GLY A 261 -21.98 23.36 -13.64
C GLY A 261 -20.88 24.04 -14.44
N SER A 262 -20.30 25.11 -13.89
CA SER A 262 -19.18 25.81 -14.52
C SER A 262 -17.91 24.97 -14.46
N ALA A 263 -17.19 24.82 -15.57
CA ALA A 263 -15.97 24.04 -15.61
C ALA A 263 -14.80 24.67 -14.83
N PRO A 264 -13.82 23.87 -14.38
CA PRO A 264 -12.50 24.35 -13.95
C PRO A 264 -11.77 25.15 -15.04
N SER A 265 -10.65 25.78 -14.67
CA SER A 265 -9.89 26.73 -15.52
C SER A 265 -9.74 26.31 -16.99
N LEU A 266 -9.99 27.26 -17.90
CA LEU A 266 -10.09 27.04 -19.34
C LEU A 266 -8.77 26.66 -20.04
N THR A 267 -7.64 26.61 -19.33
CA THR A 267 -6.29 26.48 -19.91
C THR A 267 -5.74 25.06 -20.00
N SER A 268 -6.26 24.12 -19.21
CA SER A 268 -5.68 22.78 -19.06
C SER A 268 -6.50 21.68 -19.75
N ASN A 269 -5.96 20.47 -19.84
CA ASN A 269 -6.63 19.27 -20.37
C ASN A 269 -6.46 18.13 -19.34
N TYR A 270 -7.41 17.95 -18.43
CA TYR A 270 -7.35 16.96 -17.34
C TYR A 270 -8.56 16.01 -17.35
N ASN A 271 -8.65 15.02 -16.45
CA ASN A 271 -9.82 14.12 -16.34
C ASN A 271 -11.00 14.80 -15.61
N TYR A 272 -12.08 15.13 -16.32
CA TYR A 272 -13.18 15.97 -15.80
C TYR A 272 -14.46 15.21 -15.47
N MET A 273 -14.63 14.00 -15.98
CA MET A 273 -15.76 13.14 -15.64
C MET A 273 -15.33 11.68 -15.58
N THR A 274 -16.10 10.89 -14.84
CA THR A 274 -15.96 9.44 -14.73
C THR A 274 -17.34 8.80 -14.54
N THR A 275 -17.46 7.50 -14.75
CA THR A 275 -18.73 6.76 -14.70
C THR A 275 -18.59 5.51 -13.85
N GLY A 276 -19.69 5.08 -13.25
CA GLY A 276 -19.78 3.86 -12.44
C GLY A 276 -21.22 3.63 -11.99
N ASP A 277 -21.47 2.54 -11.27
CA ASP A 277 -22.74 2.36 -10.55
C ASP A 277 -22.55 2.93 -9.13
N PHE A 278 -23.00 4.16 -8.89
CA PHE A 278 -22.83 4.86 -7.61
C PHE A 278 -23.98 4.56 -6.63
N ASN A 279 -25.04 3.89 -7.08
CA ASN A 279 -26.27 3.65 -6.33
C ASN A 279 -26.67 2.16 -6.18
N GLY A 280 -25.90 1.26 -6.79
CA GLY A 280 -26.08 -0.19 -6.71
C GLY A 280 -27.26 -0.75 -7.50
N ASP A 281 -27.84 -0.01 -8.46
CA ASP A 281 -28.99 -0.45 -9.25
C ASP A 281 -28.65 -1.11 -10.60
N GLY A 282 -27.36 -1.25 -10.92
CA GLY A 282 -26.87 -1.94 -12.11
C GLY A 282 -26.92 -1.10 -13.39
N LYS A 283 -26.87 0.23 -13.27
CA LYS A 283 -26.87 1.19 -14.39
C LYS A 283 -25.68 2.12 -14.31
N LEU A 284 -25.34 2.72 -15.44
CA LEU A 284 -24.23 3.65 -15.54
C LEU A 284 -24.64 5.06 -15.06
N ASP A 285 -24.12 5.47 -13.91
CA ASP A 285 -24.16 6.84 -13.40
C ASP A 285 -22.94 7.66 -13.86
N LEU A 286 -23.01 8.99 -13.72
CA LEU A 286 -21.99 9.92 -14.19
C LEU A 286 -21.57 10.92 -13.09
N ALA A 287 -20.27 11.05 -12.84
CA ALA A 287 -19.67 12.06 -11.97
C ALA A 287 -18.89 13.10 -12.82
N VAL A 288 -19.09 14.39 -12.56
CA VAL A 288 -18.53 15.51 -13.35
C VAL A 288 -17.94 16.60 -12.46
N LEU A 289 -16.70 17.00 -12.70
CA LEU A 289 -16.03 18.11 -12.02
C LEU A 289 -16.50 19.48 -12.50
N ASN A 290 -16.79 20.35 -11.55
CA ASN A 290 -17.01 21.78 -11.73
C ASN A 290 -15.89 22.58 -11.02
N SER A 291 -15.92 23.91 -11.15
CA SER A 291 -14.95 24.83 -10.53
C SER A 291 -14.91 24.83 -9.00
N ASP A 292 -15.93 24.29 -8.33
CA ASP A 292 -16.14 24.33 -6.86
C ASP A 292 -16.69 23.03 -6.25
N SER A 293 -17.05 22.05 -7.09
CA SER A 293 -17.90 20.92 -6.71
C SER A 293 -17.79 19.76 -7.69
N THR A 294 -18.11 18.56 -7.23
CA THR A 294 -18.37 17.37 -8.07
C THR A 294 -19.87 17.15 -8.19
N SER A 295 -20.37 16.96 -9.41
CA SER A 295 -21.78 16.71 -9.71
C SER A 295 -22.02 15.26 -10.10
N ILE A 296 -22.94 14.61 -9.40
CA ILE A 296 -23.38 13.23 -9.62
C ILE A 296 -24.73 13.26 -10.33
N LEU A 297 -24.84 12.52 -11.44
CA LEU A 297 -26.03 12.37 -12.26
C LEU A 297 -26.33 10.86 -12.34
N LEU A 298 -27.41 10.43 -11.68
CA LEU A 298 -27.79 9.01 -11.66
C LEU A 298 -28.47 8.59 -12.97
N GLY A 299 -28.13 7.42 -13.50
CA GLY A 299 -28.69 6.86 -14.72
C GLY A 299 -30.11 6.32 -14.52
N ASN A 300 -30.99 6.57 -15.48
CA ASN A 300 -32.33 5.97 -15.48
C ASN A 300 -32.33 4.56 -16.11
N GLY A 301 -31.33 4.25 -16.96
CA GLY A 301 -31.26 2.99 -17.72
C GLY A 301 -32.12 3.02 -18.99
N ASP A 302 -32.36 4.21 -19.55
CA ASP A 302 -33.08 4.44 -20.81
C ASP A 302 -32.32 5.41 -21.74
N GLY A 303 -31.03 5.63 -21.47
CA GLY A 303 -30.22 6.65 -22.14
C GLY A 303 -30.35 8.05 -21.53
N THR A 304 -31.05 8.19 -20.39
CA THR A 304 -31.20 9.47 -19.69
C THR A 304 -30.68 9.46 -18.25
N PHE A 305 -30.31 10.66 -17.78
CA PHE A 305 -29.85 10.90 -16.41
C PHE A 305 -30.85 11.74 -15.61
N GLN A 306 -30.87 11.51 -14.31
CA GLN A 306 -31.57 12.31 -13.32
C GLN A 306 -30.95 13.71 -13.17
N PRO A 307 -31.67 14.69 -12.58
CA PRO A 307 -31.09 15.98 -12.19
C PRO A 307 -29.90 15.78 -11.25
N ARG A 308 -28.84 16.58 -11.44
CA ARG A 308 -27.60 16.43 -10.68
C ARG A 308 -27.77 16.69 -9.17
N THR A 309 -26.95 16.02 -8.39
CA THR A 309 -26.62 16.38 -6.99
C THR A 309 -25.16 16.85 -6.96
N SER A 310 -24.86 17.93 -6.24
CA SER A 310 -23.49 18.49 -6.17
C SER A 310 -22.89 18.38 -4.77
N TYR A 311 -21.65 17.91 -4.69
CA TYR A 311 -20.84 17.78 -3.47
C TYR A 311 -19.71 18.82 -3.53
N GLY A 312 -19.60 19.67 -2.49
CA GLY A 312 -18.59 20.72 -2.44
C GLY A 312 -17.20 20.14 -2.19
N SER A 313 -16.23 20.45 -3.04
CA SER A 313 -14.95 19.73 -3.08
C SER A 313 -13.73 20.62 -3.40
N GLY A 314 -13.92 21.94 -3.44
CA GLY A 314 -12.88 22.89 -3.82
C GLY A 314 -12.69 22.97 -5.34
N ALA A 315 -11.63 23.63 -5.77
CA ALA A 315 -11.30 23.74 -7.18
C ALA A 315 -10.41 22.56 -7.61
N GLN A 316 -10.93 21.74 -8.53
CA GLN A 316 -10.38 20.43 -8.86
C GLN A 316 -9.96 20.33 -10.32
N ASN A 317 -8.88 19.58 -10.55
CA ASN A 317 -8.25 19.35 -11.84
C ASN A 317 -8.64 17.98 -12.43
N SER A 318 -8.57 16.90 -11.64
CA SER A 318 -8.69 15.52 -12.14
C SER A 318 -9.62 14.65 -11.27
N ILE A 319 -10.41 13.76 -11.85
CA ILE A 319 -11.25 12.76 -11.16
C ILE A 319 -11.02 11.34 -11.70
N VAL A 320 -11.13 10.35 -10.81
CA VAL A 320 -11.24 8.91 -11.11
C VAL A 320 -12.24 8.26 -10.16
N SER A 321 -12.77 7.08 -10.52
CA SER A 321 -13.71 6.30 -9.71
C SER A 321 -13.23 4.87 -9.53
N GLY A 322 -13.57 4.25 -8.40
CA GLY A 322 -13.23 2.86 -8.08
C GLY A 322 -13.56 2.54 -6.62
N ASP A 323 -13.49 1.27 -6.24
CA ASP A 323 -13.62 0.87 -4.83
C ASP A 323 -12.27 1.11 -4.11
N PHE A 324 -12.16 2.19 -3.32
CA PHE A 324 -10.93 2.51 -2.58
C PHE A 324 -10.96 2.00 -1.14
N ASN A 325 -12.11 1.52 -0.66
CA ASN A 325 -12.34 1.10 0.73
C ASN A 325 -12.65 -0.40 0.93
N GLY A 326 -12.71 -1.17 -0.16
CA GLY A 326 -12.97 -2.61 -0.17
C GLY A 326 -14.41 -3.00 0.23
N ASP A 327 -15.38 -2.08 0.24
CA ASP A 327 -16.76 -2.34 0.64
C ASP A 327 -17.68 -2.80 -0.50
N GLY A 328 -17.16 -2.86 -1.74
CA GLY A 328 -17.85 -3.31 -2.94
C GLY A 328 -18.65 -2.22 -3.66
N LYS A 329 -18.51 -0.95 -3.26
CA LYS A 329 -19.17 0.20 -3.90
C LYS A 329 -18.14 1.10 -4.57
N ILE A 330 -18.62 1.96 -5.46
CA ILE A 330 -17.75 2.89 -6.19
C ILE A 330 -17.60 4.20 -5.42
N ASP A 331 -16.37 4.46 -4.98
CA ASP A 331 -15.88 5.72 -4.45
C ASP A 331 -15.37 6.65 -5.58
N LEU A 332 -15.05 7.89 -5.24
CA LEU A 332 -14.41 8.86 -6.15
C LEU A 332 -13.10 9.37 -5.53
N ALA A 333 -12.03 9.45 -6.32
CA ALA A 333 -10.82 10.18 -5.95
C ALA A 333 -10.65 11.40 -6.86
N THR A 334 -10.40 12.56 -6.25
CA THR A 334 -10.35 13.85 -6.93
C THR A 334 -9.06 14.59 -6.56
N LEU A 335 -8.47 15.32 -7.52
CA LEU A 335 -7.20 16.02 -7.37
C LEU A 335 -7.39 17.53 -7.54
N GLY A 336 -6.93 18.36 -6.60
CA GLY A 336 -6.97 19.83 -6.69
C GLY A 336 -5.81 20.49 -5.94
N TYR A 337 -5.08 21.39 -6.62
CA TYR A 337 -3.96 22.19 -6.07
C TYR A 337 -2.99 21.44 -5.14
N GLY A 338 -2.57 20.23 -5.50
CA GLY A 338 -1.64 19.40 -4.69
C GLY A 338 -2.30 18.57 -3.58
N THR A 339 -3.62 18.51 -3.52
CA THR A 339 -4.36 17.63 -2.59
C THR A 339 -5.21 16.61 -3.36
N ILE A 340 -5.29 15.40 -2.81
CA ILE A 340 -6.26 14.38 -3.21
C ILE A 340 -7.38 14.34 -2.17
N SER A 341 -8.63 14.36 -2.62
CA SER A 341 -9.81 14.14 -1.80
C SER A 341 -10.51 12.87 -2.26
N VAL A 342 -10.69 11.93 -1.33
CA VAL A 342 -11.46 10.70 -1.52
C VAL A 342 -12.88 10.93 -1.03
N MET A 343 -13.86 10.66 -1.87
CA MET A 343 -15.28 10.70 -1.51
C MET A 343 -15.79 9.27 -1.48
N ILE A 344 -16.15 8.79 -0.29
CA ILE A 344 -16.62 7.43 -0.07
C ILE A 344 -18.09 7.31 -0.48
N GLY A 345 -18.38 6.34 -1.33
CA GLY A 345 -19.72 6.05 -1.85
C GLY A 345 -20.60 5.37 -0.81
N GLY A 346 -21.77 5.95 -0.54
CA GLY A 346 -22.80 5.31 0.28
C GLY A 346 -23.38 4.05 -0.37
N GLY A 347 -23.30 3.94 -1.70
CA GLY A 347 -23.97 2.92 -2.50
C GLY A 347 -25.45 3.24 -2.72
N ASP A 348 -25.81 4.52 -2.61
CA ASP A 348 -27.15 5.08 -2.81
C ASP A 348 -27.10 6.40 -3.63
N GLY A 349 -25.97 6.65 -4.31
CA GLY A 349 -25.66 7.91 -4.97
C GLY A 349 -25.17 9.01 -4.04
N THR A 350 -25.07 8.79 -2.72
CA THR A 350 -24.48 9.75 -1.78
C THR A 350 -22.99 9.52 -1.57
N PHE A 351 -22.28 10.60 -1.23
CA PHE A 351 -20.84 10.60 -1.02
C PHE A 351 -20.45 11.32 0.27
N ALA A 352 -19.57 10.69 1.06
CA ALA A 352 -18.98 11.25 2.27
C ALA A 352 -17.51 11.58 2.03
N THR A 353 -17.12 12.85 2.20
CA THR A 353 -15.73 13.29 2.04
C THR A 353 -14.84 12.71 3.15
N ARG A 354 -13.87 11.88 2.78
CA ARG A 354 -12.75 11.47 3.64
C ARG A 354 -11.63 12.53 3.64
N PRO A 355 -10.61 12.39 4.50
CA PRO A 355 -9.57 13.40 4.69
C PRO A 355 -8.76 13.71 3.44
N LEU A 356 -8.20 14.93 3.39
CA LEU A 356 -7.30 15.36 2.32
C LEU A 356 -5.95 14.65 2.45
N GLN A 357 -5.51 13.97 1.40
CA GLN A 357 -4.17 13.44 1.30
C GLN A 357 -3.29 14.40 0.49
N PHE A 358 -2.25 14.94 1.13
CA PHE A 358 -1.34 15.90 0.50
C PHE A 358 -0.36 15.18 -0.45
N VAL A 359 -0.17 15.76 -1.63
CA VAL A 359 0.92 15.44 -2.55
C VAL A 359 1.90 16.62 -2.50
N PRO A 360 3.22 16.42 -2.33
CA PRO A 360 4.17 17.50 -2.01
C PRO A 360 4.20 18.70 -2.98
N GLU A 361 3.66 18.57 -4.19
CA GLU A 361 3.71 19.58 -5.23
C GLU A 361 2.42 19.64 -6.07
N GLN A 362 2.30 20.70 -6.87
CA GLN A 362 1.20 20.87 -7.82
C GLN A 362 1.16 19.72 -8.84
N ALA A 363 0.14 18.88 -8.70
CA ALA A 363 -0.12 17.75 -9.57
C ALA A 363 -1.21 18.06 -10.61
N ASP A 364 -1.02 17.50 -11.80
CA ASP A 364 -1.80 17.77 -13.01
C ASP A 364 -2.79 16.63 -13.36
N ALA A 365 -2.39 15.37 -13.15
CA ALA A 365 -3.17 14.21 -13.59
C ALA A 365 -3.27 13.13 -12.51
N LEU A 366 -4.37 12.37 -12.55
CA LEU A 366 -4.70 11.26 -11.65
C LEU A 366 -5.15 10.03 -12.45
N ALA A 367 -4.67 8.85 -12.08
CA ALA A 367 -5.13 7.53 -12.54
C ALA A 367 -5.26 6.56 -11.35
N ALA A 368 -6.06 5.49 -11.49
CA ALA A 368 -6.25 4.47 -10.46
C ALA A 368 -6.10 3.07 -11.06
N ALA A 369 -5.37 2.19 -10.36
CA ALA A 369 -5.22 0.77 -10.67
C ALA A 369 -4.61 0.05 -9.45
N ASP A 370 -4.75 -1.27 -9.37
CA ASP A 370 -3.96 -2.11 -8.46
C ASP A 370 -2.56 -2.32 -9.07
N LEU A 371 -1.58 -1.53 -8.63
CA LEU A 371 -0.22 -1.51 -9.20
C LEU A 371 0.70 -2.52 -8.52
N ASN A 372 0.35 -2.93 -7.29
CA ASN A 372 1.15 -3.83 -6.46
C ASN A 372 0.59 -5.28 -6.41
N GLN A 373 -0.60 -5.50 -6.97
CA GLN A 373 -1.37 -6.75 -6.97
C GLN A 373 -1.79 -7.25 -5.57
N ASP A 374 -2.07 -6.34 -4.63
CA ASP A 374 -2.59 -6.67 -3.30
C ASP A 374 -4.13 -6.73 -3.22
N GLY A 375 -4.81 -6.46 -4.34
CA GLY A 375 -6.27 -6.50 -4.48
C GLY A 375 -6.97 -5.18 -4.14
N LYS A 376 -6.22 -4.09 -3.94
CA LYS A 376 -6.74 -2.75 -3.62
C LYS A 376 -6.35 -1.77 -4.72
N LEU A 377 -7.18 -0.74 -4.91
CA LEU A 377 -6.84 0.32 -5.86
C LEU A 377 -5.82 1.29 -5.26
N ASP A 378 -4.70 1.46 -5.97
CA ASP A 378 -3.71 2.51 -5.77
C ASP A 378 -4.06 3.75 -6.61
N LEU A 379 -3.42 4.88 -6.30
CA LEU A 379 -3.47 6.10 -7.13
C LEU A 379 -2.10 6.45 -7.71
N VAL A 380 -2.07 6.73 -9.01
CA VAL A 380 -0.93 7.37 -9.69
C VAL A 380 -1.23 8.84 -9.86
N VAL A 381 -0.26 9.69 -9.51
CA VAL A 381 -0.35 11.15 -9.56
C VAL A 381 0.87 11.72 -10.27
N ASN A 382 0.68 12.49 -11.34
CA ASN A 382 1.80 13.14 -12.04
C ASN A 382 1.92 14.63 -11.66
N SER A 383 3.12 15.06 -11.26
CA SER A 383 3.51 16.43 -10.94
C SER A 383 4.65 16.92 -11.85
N ALA A 384 5.06 18.18 -11.67
CA ALA A 384 6.22 18.75 -12.36
C ALA A 384 7.57 18.14 -11.95
N SER A 385 7.65 17.49 -10.77
CA SER A 385 8.84 16.84 -10.23
C SER A 385 8.92 15.33 -10.49
N GLY A 386 7.78 14.65 -10.59
CA GLY A 386 7.76 13.20 -10.60
C GLY A 386 6.38 12.56 -10.79
N VAL A 387 6.38 11.23 -10.72
CA VAL A 387 5.20 10.38 -10.74
C VAL A 387 5.06 9.76 -9.37
N SER A 388 4.11 10.25 -8.60
CA SER A 388 3.81 9.84 -7.24
C SER A 388 2.81 8.69 -7.22
N ILE A 389 3.20 7.56 -6.62
CA ILE A 389 2.33 6.40 -6.42
C ILE A 389 1.90 6.35 -4.96
N LEU A 390 0.59 6.38 -4.72
CA LEU A 390 -0.01 6.28 -3.39
C LEU A 390 -0.68 4.91 -3.28
N TYR A 391 -0.10 4.02 -2.48
CA TYR A 391 -0.63 2.66 -2.35
C TYR A 391 -1.89 2.60 -1.47
N GLY A 392 -2.93 1.94 -1.95
CA GLY A 392 -4.22 1.81 -1.26
C GLY A 392 -4.10 1.01 0.03
N LEU A 393 -4.61 1.56 1.14
CA LEU A 393 -4.75 0.78 2.37
C LEU A 393 -6.01 -0.11 2.34
N GLY A 394 -6.93 0.14 1.41
CA GLY A 394 -8.16 -0.63 1.25
C GLY A 394 -9.22 -0.27 2.30
N ASP A 395 -9.17 0.96 2.80
CA ASP A 395 -10.20 1.57 3.66
C ASP A 395 -10.61 2.97 3.15
N GLY A 396 -10.02 3.45 2.05
CA GLY A 396 -10.14 4.83 1.54
C GLY A 396 -9.04 5.79 2.01
N ALA A 397 -7.97 5.33 2.67
CA ALA A 397 -6.70 6.04 2.82
C ALA A 397 -5.60 5.38 1.97
N PHE A 398 -4.53 6.12 1.72
CA PHE A 398 -3.35 5.62 1.02
C PHE A 398 -2.09 5.85 1.85
N ARG A 399 -1.05 5.05 1.56
CA ARG A 399 0.33 5.33 1.96
C ARG A 399 0.82 6.66 1.36
N PRO A 400 1.91 7.26 1.88
CA PRO A 400 2.54 8.40 1.26
C PRO A 400 2.83 8.16 -0.22
N PRO A 401 2.87 9.23 -1.04
CA PRO A 401 3.35 9.15 -2.40
C PRO A 401 4.81 8.67 -2.44
N VAL A 402 5.05 7.54 -3.09
CA VAL A 402 6.38 7.16 -3.59
C VAL A 402 6.59 7.87 -4.90
N THR A 403 7.38 8.95 -4.89
CA THR A 403 7.65 9.76 -6.08
C THR A 403 8.81 9.18 -6.88
N LEU A 404 8.49 8.68 -8.07
CA LEU A 404 9.45 8.34 -9.10
C LEU A 404 9.89 9.61 -9.84
N PRO A 405 11.19 9.77 -10.18
CA PRO A 405 11.64 10.81 -11.09
C PRO A 405 11.09 10.60 -12.52
N GLY A 406 11.12 11.64 -13.35
CA GLY A 406 10.64 11.60 -14.75
C GLY A 406 9.32 12.35 -15.00
N GLY A 407 8.76 12.99 -13.97
CA GLY A 407 7.55 13.81 -14.10
C GLY A 407 7.74 15.08 -14.94
N GLY A 408 6.62 15.60 -15.41
CA GLY A 408 6.51 16.84 -16.17
C GLY A 408 5.04 17.20 -16.37
N SER A 409 4.72 18.44 -16.78
CA SER A 409 3.31 18.81 -16.97
C SER A 409 2.66 17.91 -18.03
N SER A 410 1.47 17.40 -17.72
CA SER A 410 0.80 16.36 -18.51
C SER A 410 -0.68 16.65 -18.68
N THR A 411 -1.23 16.21 -19.82
CA THR A 411 -2.65 16.34 -20.18
C THR A 411 -3.49 15.10 -19.87
N GLY A 412 -3.02 14.25 -18.95
CA GLY A 412 -3.72 13.06 -18.47
C GLY A 412 -2.74 11.92 -18.18
N MET A 413 -3.25 10.80 -17.70
CA MET A 413 -2.50 9.53 -17.62
C MET A 413 -3.42 8.39 -18.03
N SER A 414 -2.83 7.27 -18.40
CA SER A 414 -3.55 6.01 -18.59
C SER A 414 -2.74 4.85 -18.02
N VAL A 415 -3.46 3.84 -17.55
CA VAL A 415 -2.89 2.63 -16.97
C VAL A 415 -3.47 1.41 -17.68
N ALA A 416 -2.59 0.53 -18.17
CA ALA A 416 -2.96 -0.70 -18.87
C ALA A 416 -1.76 -1.62 -18.95
N ASP A 417 -1.98 -2.93 -19.04
CA ASP A 417 -0.93 -3.89 -19.39
C ASP A 417 -0.55 -3.74 -20.88
N LEU A 418 0.60 -3.14 -21.18
CA LEU A 418 1.09 -2.95 -22.56
C LEU A 418 2.03 -4.07 -23.00
N ASN A 419 2.57 -4.85 -22.07
CA ASN A 419 3.62 -5.82 -22.33
C ASN A 419 3.08 -7.28 -22.36
N GLY A 420 1.91 -7.52 -21.76
CA GLY A 420 1.21 -8.81 -21.65
C GLY A 420 1.56 -9.62 -20.38
N ASP A 421 2.11 -9.01 -19.33
CA ASP A 421 2.54 -9.69 -18.10
C ASP A 421 1.46 -9.75 -16.98
N GLY A 422 0.32 -9.10 -17.19
CA GLY A 422 -0.79 -9.02 -16.25
C GLY A 422 -0.71 -7.89 -15.23
N LYS A 423 0.23 -6.94 -15.35
CA LYS A 423 0.36 -5.77 -14.47
C LYS A 423 0.07 -4.46 -15.21
N PRO A 424 -0.45 -3.42 -14.53
CA PRO A 424 -0.71 -2.13 -15.18
C PRO A 424 0.59 -1.31 -15.37
N ASP A 425 0.95 -1.04 -16.62
CA ASP A 425 1.96 -0.05 -17.00
C ASP A 425 1.37 1.37 -16.93
N ILE A 426 2.21 2.40 -16.72
CA ILE A 426 1.77 3.81 -16.66
C ILE A 426 2.20 4.53 -17.94
N VAL A 427 1.27 5.23 -18.60
CA VAL A 427 1.52 6.04 -19.80
C VAL A 427 1.28 7.52 -19.53
N ILE A 428 2.30 8.34 -19.79
CA ILE A 428 2.36 9.77 -19.45
C ILE A 428 2.67 10.59 -20.71
N PRO A 429 1.67 11.22 -21.35
CA PRO A 429 1.90 12.18 -22.41
C PRO A 429 2.49 13.47 -21.83
N ALA A 430 3.73 13.80 -22.18
CA ALA A 430 4.39 15.02 -21.73
C ALA A 430 3.91 16.21 -22.58
N ALA A 431 3.27 17.19 -21.94
CA ALA A 431 2.76 18.36 -22.61
C ALA A 431 3.92 19.22 -23.18
N PHE A 432 3.67 19.87 -24.31
CA PHE A 432 4.57 20.86 -24.95
C PHE A 432 5.91 20.33 -25.52
N VAL A 433 6.31 19.07 -25.30
CA VAL A 433 7.63 18.54 -25.71
C VAL A 433 7.61 17.40 -26.74
N ASN A 434 6.43 17.07 -27.31
CA ASN A 434 6.25 15.99 -28.29
C ASN A 434 6.86 14.64 -27.84
N ARG A 435 6.48 14.19 -26.64
CA ARG A 435 6.99 12.97 -26.01
C ARG A 435 5.89 12.26 -25.22
N THR A 436 5.82 10.94 -25.31
CA THR A 436 5.07 10.10 -24.38
C THR A 436 6.07 9.24 -23.63
N THR A 437 6.08 9.36 -22.31
CA THR A 437 6.90 8.53 -21.42
C THR A 437 6.06 7.34 -20.96
N VAL A 438 6.62 6.13 -21.07
CA VAL A 438 5.99 4.89 -20.61
C VAL A 438 6.85 4.35 -19.48
N LEU A 439 6.20 4.08 -18.33
CA LEU A 439 6.77 3.32 -17.24
C LEU A 439 6.19 1.90 -17.34
N THR A 440 6.97 0.99 -17.92
CA THR A 440 6.59 -0.44 -17.97
C THR A 440 6.75 -1.03 -16.58
N SER A 441 5.71 -1.64 -16.06
CA SER A 441 5.69 -2.33 -14.77
C SER A 441 6.71 -3.48 -14.73
N ASP A 442 7.10 -3.90 -13.52
CA ASP A 442 8.16 -4.91 -13.34
C ASP A 442 7.59 -6.33 -13.48
N PRO A 443 7.98 -7.11 -14.52
CA PRO A 443 7.74 -8.53 -14.58
C PRO A 443 8.69 -9.22 -13.59
N SER A 444 8.32 -9.14 -12.31
CA SER A 444 8.64 -10.16 -11.30
C SER A 444 8.23 -11.57 -11.76
N ASN A 445 7.47 -11.68 -12.86
CA ASN A 445 7.20 -12.89 -13.63
C ASN A 445 7.63 -12.76 -15.11
N SER A 446 8.89 -12.41 -15.41
CA SER A 446 9.45 -12.68 -16.74
C SER A 446 9.36 -14.19 -17.00
N ALA A 447 8.57 -14.59 -18.01
CA ALA A 447 8.13 -15.98 -18.18
C ALA A 447 9.30 -16.95 -18.38
N ALA A 448 9.67 -17.68 -17.33
CA ALA A 448 10.80 -18.59 -17.37
C ALA A 448 10.54 -19.75 -18.36
N PRO A 449 11.54 -20.15 -19.17
CA PRO A 449 11.38 -21.24 -20.13
C PRO A 449 11.17 -22.60 -19.44
N ALA A 450 10.19 -23.37 -19.91
CA ALA A 450 9.81 -24.65 -19.30
C ALA A 450 10.70 -25.83 -19.75
N TYR A 451 10.92 -26.79 -18.84
CA TYR A 451 11.52 -28.10 -19.13
C TYR A 451 10.44 -29.17 -19.40
N THR A 452 10.76 -30.20 -20.20
CA THR A 452 9.89 -31.34 -20.61
C THR A 452 10.61 -32.69 -20.43
N ILE A 453 9.92 -33.72 -19.92
CA ILE A 453 10.52 -35.02 -19.49
C ILE A 453 9.89 -36.25 -20.21
N HIS A 454 10.67 -37.25 -20.74
CA HIS A 454 10.13 -38.40 -21.55
C HIS A 454 11.02 -39.70 -21.82
N ARG A 455 10.46 -40.96 -21.97
CA ARG A 455 11.18 -42.29 -22.22
C ARG A 455 10.38 -43.53 -22.87
N PRO A 456 10.91 -44.38 -23.83
CA PRO A 456 10.24 -45.63 -24.41
C PRO A 456 11.06 -46.93 -24.84
N VAL A 457 10.49 -48.19 -24.95
CA VAL A 457 11.15 -49.53 -25.31
C VAL A 457 10.21 -50.69 -25.89
N PRO A 458 10.66 -51.76 -26.64
CA PRO A 458 9.86 -52.95 -27.11
C PRO A 458 10.08 -54.36 -26.44
N ALA A 459 9.17 -55.34 -26.69
CA ALA A 459 8.85 -56.51 -25.82
C ALA A 459 9.73 -57.80 -25.72
N LEU A 460 9.86 -58.35 -24.51
CA LEU A 460 10.26 -59.73 -24.08
C LEU A 460 9.51 -60.04 -22.75
N ALA A 461 9.43 -61.29 -22.27
CA ALA A 461 8.72 -61.63 -21.03
C ALA A 461 9.44 -62.63 -20.09
N ILE A 462 9.52 -62.27 -18.81
CA ILE A 462 9.77 -63.19 -17.68
C ILE A 462 8.40 -63.67 -17.17
N THR A 463 8.29 -64.94 -16.78
CA THR A 463 7.03 -65.61 -16.42
C THR A 463 7.21 -66.51 -15.19
N ASP A 464 7.92 -66.00 -14.17
CA ASP A 464 8.26 -66.74 -12.95
C ASP A 464 7.04 -67.03 -12.07
N ALA A 465 6.99 -68.23 -11.48
CA ALA A 465 5.91 -68.71 -10.62
C ALA A 465 6.13 -68.41 -9.13
N ALA A 466 7.34 -68.02 -8.71
CA ALA A 466 7.60 -67.49 -7.37
C ALA A 466 7.17 -66.03 -7.19
N VAL A 467 6.86 -65.36 -8.31
CA VAL A 467 6.36 -63.99 -8.38
C VAL A 467 4.84 -64.03 -8.53
N THR A 468 4.12 -63.60 -7.51
CA THR A 468 2.65 -63.53 -7.53
C THR A 468 2.19 -62.14 -7.93
N GLN A 469 1.21 -62.06 -8.83
CA GLN A 469 0.56 -60.78 -9.14
C GLN A 469 -0.30 -60.34 -7.94
N GLY A 470 -0.04 -59.13 -7.46
CA GLY A 470 -0.77 -58.49 -6.37
C GLY A 470 -2.15 -57.99 -6.80
N THR A 471 -2.93 -57.53 -5.81
CA THR A 471 -4.30 -57.03 -6.04
C THR A 471 -4.37 -55.71 -6.82
N ASP A 472 -3.25 -55.00 -6.92
CA ASP A 472 -3.02 -53.80 -7.72
C ASP A 472 -2.55 -54.10 -9.17
N GLY A 473 -2.26 -55.37 -9.48
CA GLY A 473 -1.73 -55.81 -10.77
C GLY A 473 -0.20 -55.80 -10.89
N ASN A 474 0.54 -55.34 -9.88
CA ASN A 474 2.01 -55.41 -9.84
C ASN A 474 2.49 -56.82 -9.46
N ASN A 475 3.78 -57.07 -9.62
CA ASN A 475 4.42 -58.37 -9.38
C ASN A 475 5.22 -58.36 -8.08
N TYR A 476 4.97 -59.32 -7.18
CA TYR A 476 5.57 -59.35 -5.86
C TYR A 476 6.28 -60.68 -5.54
N ILE A 477 7.38 -60.58 -4.80
CA ILE A 477 7.91 -61.67 -3.99
C ILE A 477 7.65 -61.30 -2.53
N ASN A 478 6.67 -61.98 -1.93
CA ASN A 478 6.27 -61.77 -0.55
C ASN A 478 7.09 -62.61 0.44
N ALA A 479 6.86 -62.39 1.74
CA ALA A 479 7.58 -63.04 2.83
C ALA A 479 7.60 -64.60 2.76
N ALA A 480 6.61 -65.23 2.11
CA ALA A 480 6.54 -66.68 1.97
C ALA A 480 7.47 -67.25 0.87
N HIS A 481 7.87 -66.43 -0.11
CA HIS A 481 8.71 -66.82 -1.24
C HIS A 481 10.13 -66.20 -1.19
N PHE A 482 10.35 -65.24 -0.29
CA PHE A 482 11.65 -64.58 -0.07
C PHE A 482 12.61 -65.46 0.75
N ASN A 483 13.49 -66.21 0.09
CA ASN A 483 14.43 -67.13 0.74
C ASN A 483 15.77 -66.44 1.06
N ASN A 484 15.82 -65.68 2.17
CA ASN A 484 17.03 -64.99 2.67
C ASN A 484 17.78 -64.19 1.58
N GLY A 485 17.06 -63.40 0.78
CA GLY A 485 17.66 -62.58 -0.27
C GLY A 485 17.97 -63.32 -1.59
N THR A 486 17.33 -64.46 -1.85
CA THR A 486 17.48 -65.22 -3.11
C THR A 486 16.14 -65.62 -3.74
N THR A 487 16.09 -65.66 -5.08
CA THR A 487 14.97 -66.18 -5.91
C THR A 487 15.48 -66.74 -7.25
N THR A 488 14.60 -67.30 -8.09
CA THR A 488 14.95 -67.88 -9.41
C THR A 488 14.04 -67.35 -10.52
N LEU A 489 14.47 -66.33 -11.26
CA LEU A 489 13.67 -65.80 -12.36
C LEU A 489 13.71 -66.74 -13.57
N SER A 490 12.56 -66.92 -14.21
CA SER A 490 12.41 -67.78 -15.39
C SER A 490 11.47 -67.17 -16.42
N GLY A 491 11.64 -67.52 -17.69
CA GLY A 491 10.87 -66.94 -18.78
C GLY A 491 10.96 -67.73 -20.08
N VAL A 492 10.46 -67.11 -21.16
CA VAL A 492 10.48 -67.68 -22.51
C VAL A 492 11.15 -66.74 -23.51
N ALA A 493 11.88 -67.32 -24.45
CA ALA A 493 12.53 -66.65 -25.58
C ALA A 493 12.63 -67.62 -26.77
N THR A 494 13.22 -67.21 -27.90
CA THR A 494 13.47 -68.14 -29.01
C THR A 494 14.47 -69.21 -28.56
N ALA A 495 14.15 -70.47 -28.80
CA ALA A 495 15.03 -71.60 -28.46
C ALA A 495 16.42 -71.44 -29.10
N GLY A 496 17.47 -71.47 -28.28
CA GLY A 496 18.86 -71.26 -28.69
C GLY A 496 19.40 -69.82 -28.56
N ASP A 497 18.56 -68.82 -28.28
CA ASP A 497 19.03 -67.46 -28.01
C ASP A 497 19.75 -67.37 -26.63
N VAL A 498 20.73 -66.47 -26.52
CA VAL A 498 21.44 -66.22 -25.26
C VAL A 498 20.68 -65.16 -24.46
N ILE A 499 20.29 -65.51 -23.23
CA ILE A 499 19.62 -64.61 -22.30
C ILE A 499 20.63 -64.12 -21.27
N THR A 500 20.89 -62.82 -21.30
CA THR A 500 21.71 -62.12 -20.32
C THR A 500 20.79 -61.37 -19.38
N LEU A 501 20.64 -61.86 -18.15
CA LEU A 501 19.92 -61.12 -17.11
C LEU A 501 20.84 -60.06 -16.54
N THR A 502 20.48 -58.80 -16.74
CA THR A 502 21.28 -57.64 -16.38
C THR A 502 20.51 -56.81 -15.37
N ASN A 503 21.19 -56.31 -14.34
CA ASN A 503 20.66 -55.25 -13.51
C ASN A 503 20.78 -53.92 -14.29
N PRO A 504 19.67 -53.27 -14.70
CA PRO A 504 19.72 -52.03 -15.47
C PRO A 504 20.24 -50.83 -14.66
N ALA A 505 20.31 -50.93 -13.32
CA ALA A 505 20.78 -49.83 -12.47
C ALA A 505 22.31 -49.64 -12.52
N ASP A 506 23.07 -50.69 -12.82
CA ASP A 506 24.54 -50.67 -12.84
C ASP A 506 25.15 -51.41 -14.06
N ASN A 507 24.30 -51.94 -14.95
CA ASN A 507 24.66 -52.82 -16.07
C ASN A 507 25.47 -54.08 -15.68
N THR A 508 25.41 -54.50 -14.41
CA THR A 508 26.06 -55.73 -13.98
C THR A 508 25.28 -56.94 -14.49
N VAL A 509 26.01 -57.92 -15.03
CA VAL A 509 25.44 -59.19 -15.48
C VAL A 509 25.21 -60.08 -14.26
N VAL A 510 23.94 -60.27 -13.93
CA VAL A 510 23.48 -61.11 -12.80
C VAL A 510 23.67 -62.59 -13.15
N GLY A 511 23.43 -62.95 -14.41
CA GLY A 511 23.69 -64.27 -14.95
C GLY A 511 23.44 -64.33 -16.45
N THR A 512 24.00 -65.35 -17.09
CA THR A 512 23.75 -65.68 -18.49
C THR A 512 23.31 -67.13 -18.60
N THR A 513 22.34 -67.38 -19.48
CA THR A 513 21.93 -68.74 -19.84
C THR A 513 21.52 -68.78 -21.32
N THR A 514 21.26 -69.95 -21.86
CA THR A 514 20.72 -70.12 -23.21
C THR A 514 19.30 -70.66 -23.10
N ALA A 515 18.36 -70.08 -23.86
CA ALA A 515 17.01 -70.60 -23.93
C ALA A 515 17.03 -72.03 -24.47
N ASP A 516 16.40 -72.96 -23.76
CA ASP A 516 16.46 -74.39 -24.05
C ASP A 516 15.68 -74.76 -25.33
N ALA A 517 15.62 -76.05 -25.66
CA ALA A 517 14.92 -76.54 -26.85
C ALA A 517 13.39 -76.28 -26.86
N SER A 518 12.81 -75.88 -25.73
CA SER A 518 11.41 -75.43 -25.60
C SER A 518 11.26 -73.90 -25.58
N GLY A 519 12.38 -73.16 -25.60
CA GLY A 519 12.43 -71.71 -25.45
C GLY A 519 12.46 -71.24 -23.99
N ALA A 520 12.46 -72.15 -23.02
CA ALA A 520 12.45 -71.82 -21.61
C ALA A 520 13.86 -71.49 -21.09
N TRP A 521 13.95 -70.59 -20.10
CA TRP A 521 15.20 -70.25 -19.44
C TRP A 521 14.97 -69.90 -17.96
N ALA A 522 16.01 -70.06 -17.14
CA ALA A 522 15.98 -69.68 -15.72
C ALA A 522 17.37 -69.22 -15.24
N ILE A 523 17.41 -68.21 -14.37
CA ILE A 523 18.61 -67.61 -13.77
C ILE A 523 18.33 -67.34 -12.27
N ASN A 524 19.23 -67.82 -11.40
CA ASN A 524 19.19 -67.51 -9.97
C ASN A 524 19.61 -66.05 -9.72
N VAL A 525 18.89 -65.39 -8.82
CA VAL A 525 19.13 -64.01 -8.41
C VAL A 525 19.36 -63.98 -6.90
N SER A 526 20.34 -63.21 -6.44
CA SER A 526 20.78 -63.17 -5.04
C SER A 526 21.20 -61.77 -4.62
N GLY A 527 21.18 -61.50 -3.32
CA GLY A 527 21.41 -60.15 -2.76
C GLY A 527 20.16 -59.27 -2.75
N LEU A 528 18.98 -59.89 -2.93
CA LEU A 528 17.69 -59.20 -2.82
C LEU A 528 17.44 -58.73 -1.38
N GLN A 529 16.84 -57.56 -1.23
CA GLN A 529 16.54 -56.88 0.02
C GLN A 529 15.06 -56.46 0.05
N ASP A 530 14.49 -56.38 1.24
CA ASP A 530 13.10 -55.97 1.42
C ASP A 530 12.87 -54.49 1.08
N GLY A 531 11.66 -54.14 0.66
CA GLY A 531 11.23 -52.78 0.29
C GLY A 531 11.88 -52.24 -0.99
N HIS A 532 12.63 -53.08 -1.73
CA HIS A 532 13.30 -52.68 -2.95
C HIS A 532 12.58 -53.26 -4.18
N SER A 533 12.31 -52.39 -5.14
CA SER A 533 11.92 -52.81 -6.49
C SER A 533 13.14 -53.33 -7.23
N TYR A 534 13.06 -54.55 -7.72
CA TYR A 534 14.08 -55.15 -8.56
C TYR A 534 13.58 -55.20 -9.99
N GLY A 535 14.09 -54.27 -10.78
CA GLY A 535 14.02 -54.37 -12.22
C GLY A 535 15.12 -55.30 -12.72
N TYR A 536 14.77 -56.38 -13.42
CA TYR A 536 15.74 -57.11 -14.23
C TYR A 536 15.39 -57.04 -15.69
N VAL A 537 16.41 -56.73 -16.49
CA VAL A 537 16.33 -56.79 -17.94
C VAL A 537 16.93 -58.12 -18.36
N ALA A 538 16.08 -59.05 -18.75
CA ALA A 538 16.52 -60.12 -19.63
C ALA A 538 16.76 -59.50 -21.01
N SER A 539 18.03 -59.46 -21.41
CA SER A 539 18.44 -59.08 -22.75
C SER A 539 18.58 -60.36 -23.56
N VAL A 540 17.72 -60.53 -24.56
CA VAL A 540 17.90 -61.59 -25.56
C VAL A 540 18.97 -61.15 -26.55
N THR A 541 19.94 -62.01 -26.78
CA THR A 541 20.96 -61.88 -27.82
C THR A 541 20.78 -63.03 -28.79
N ASP A 542 20.41 -62.71 -30.03
CA ASP A 542 20.23 -63.73 -31.06
C ASP A 542 21.58 -64.33 -31.51
N GLY A 543 21.53 -65.41 -32.29
CA GLY A 543 22.71 -66.03 -32.89
C GLY A 543 23.52 -65.15 -33.85
N ASN A 544 23.09 -63.91 -34.09
CA ASN A 544 23.72 -62.91 -34.95
C ASN A 544 24.32 -61.73 -34.16
N GLY A 545 24.10 -61.64 -32.84
CA GLY A 545 24.64 -60.62 -31.95
C GLY A 545 23.74 -59.40 -31.71
N ASN A 546 22.47 -59.41 -32.16
CA ASN A 546 21.54 -58.31 -31.89
C ASN A 546 20.99 -58.42 -30.46
N THR A 547 21.20 -57.39 -29.64
CA THR A 547 20.70 -57.34 -28.26
C THR A 547 19.36 -56.62 -28.19
N LYS A 548 18.32 -57.29 -27.68
CA LYS A 548 17.07 -56.65 -27.27
C LYS A 548 16.86 -56.85 -25.78
N ALA A 549 17.08 -55.78 -25.02
CA ALA A 549 16.50 -55.63 -23.71
C ALA A 549 14.98 -55.78 -23.82
N GLY A 550 14.38 -56.67 -23.03
CA GLY A 550 12.94 -56.62 -22.80
C GLY A 550 12.53 -55.40 -21.99
N PRO A 551 11.22 -55.23 -21.75
CA PRO A 551 10.76 -54.38 -20.65
C PRO A 551 11.44 -54.88 -19.38
N VAL A 552 11.78 -53.94 -18.51
CA VAL A 552 12.24 -54.25 -17.16
C VAL A 552 11.17 -55.11 -16.50
N PHE A 553 11.48 -56.39 -16.23
CA PHE A 553 10.61 -57.20 -15.40
C PHE A 553 10.85 -56.75 -13.98
N SER A 554 10.02 -55.80 -13.56
CA SER A 554 9.98 -55.30 -12.20
C SER A 554 9.15 -56.26 -11.36
N PHE A 555 9.75 -56.74 -10.28
CA PHE A 555 9.00 -57.21 -9.13
C PHE A 555 9.48 -56.46 -7.90
N ILE A 556 8.58 -56.27 -6.94
CA ILE A 556 8.93 -55.70 -5.65
C ILE A 556 9.16 -56.87 -4.70
N VAL A 557 10.31 -56.86 -4.01
CA VAL A 557 10.45 -57.69 -2.82
C VAL A 557 9.78 -56.92 -1.71
N ASP A 558 8.62 -57.43 -1.29
CA ASP A 558 7.82 -56.81 -0.24
C ASP A 558 7.43 -57.85 0.80
N THR A 559 8.24 -57.91 1.85
CA THR A 559 7.99 -58.67 3.08
C THR A 559 7.50 -57.76 4.21
N THR A 560 7.32 -56.46 3.94
CA THR A 560 6.91 -55.46 4.91
C THR A 560 5.40 -55.40 4.97
N ALA A 561 4.82 -55.85 6.09
CA ALA A 561 3.38 -55.79 6.28
C ALA A 561 2.88 -54.34 6.54
N PRO A 562 1.65 -53.99 6.10
CA PRO A 562 1.16 -52.61 6.06
C PRO A 562 1.14 -51.94 7.43
N VAL A 563 1.52 -50.65 7.50
CA VAL A 563 1.50 -49.89 8.77
C VAL A 563 0.09 -49.37 9.05
N LEU A 564 -0.67 -50.04 9.91
CA LEU A 564 -2.10 -49.80 10.13
C LEU A 564 -2.42 -49.27 11.53
N SER A 565 -3.22 -48.20 11.62
CA SER A 565 -3.65 -47.62 12.91
C SER A 565 -5.13 -47.17 12.91
N ILE A 566 -5.72 -47.14 14.11
CA ILE A 566 -7.00 -46.48 14.38
C ILE A 566 -6.67 -45.15 15.06
N VAL A 567 -7.15 -44.02 14.52
CA VAL A 567 -6.70 -42.68 14.95
C VAL A 567 -7.75 -41.87 15.71
N ASP A 568 -9.04 -42.02 15.39
CA ASP A 568 -10.09 -41.24 16.06
C ASP A 568 -11.49 -41.87 15.90
N PHE A 569 -12.45 -41.38 16.69
CA PHE A 569 -13.86 -41.76 16.63
C PHE A 569 -14.75 -40.52 16.58
N GLU A 570 -15.66 -40.47 15.61
CA GLU A 570 -16.65 -39.40 15.46
C GLU A 570 -18.04 -39.91 15.87
N PRO A 571 -18.69 -39.33 16.90
CA PRO A 571 -20.08 -39.64 17.20
C PRO A 571 -21.02 -39.05 16.12
N VAL A 572 -21.92 -39.87 15.58
CA VAL A 572 -22.88 -39.47 14.54
C VAL A 572 -24.08 -38.75 15.14
N ASP A 573 -24.58 -39.25 16.26
CA ASP A 573 -25.75 -38.72 16.97
C ASP A 573 -25.72 -39.15 18.46
N GLY A 574 -26.67 -38.63 19.24
CA GLY A 574 -26.83 -38.99 20.65
C GLY A 574 -27.25 -40.45 20.93
N SER A 575 -27.50 -41.29 19.90
CA SER A 575 -27.90 -42.70 20.09
C SER A 575 -26.72 -43.64 20.38
N GLY A 576 -25.50 -43.13 20.36
CA GLY A 576 -24.27 -43.91 20.56
C GLY A 576 -23.69 -44.49 19.26
N LYS A 577 -24.15 -44.00 18.10
CA LYS A 577 -23.54 -44.32 16.80
C LYS A 577 -22.25 -43.55 16.59
N PHE A 578 -21.31 -44.15 15.86
CA PHE A 578 -20.02 -43.54 15.56
C PHE A 578 -19.46 -43.95 14.20
N ASN A 579 -18.62 -43.07 13.64
CA ASN A 579 -17.70 -43.36 12.56
C ASN A 579 -16.33 -43.68 13.18
N MET A 580 -15.68 -44.76 12.72
CA MET A 580 -14.29 -45.06 13.07
C MET A 580 -13.38 -44.51 12.01
N MET A 581 -12.31 -43.82 12.41
CA MET A 581 -11.28 -43.30 11.51
C MET A 581 -9.94 -43.93 11.80
N GLY A 582 -9.14 -44.14 10.75
CA GLY A 582 -7.77 -44.59 10.88
C GLY A 582 -6.91 -44.25 9.69
N THR A 583 -5.67 -44.70 9.74
CA THR A 583 -4.70 -44.58 8.66
C THR A 583 -4.09 -45.94 8.35
N ILE A 584 -3.67 -46.10 7.10
CA ILE A 584 -2.75 -47.13 6.64
C ILE A 584 -1.51 -46.43 6.03
N GLY A 585 -0.43 -47.17 5.77
CA GLY A 585 0.74 -46.62 5.10
C GLY A 585 0.36 -46.02 3.73
N PRO A 586 0.96 -44.90 3.28
CA PRO A 586 0.62 -44.31 1.98
C PRO A 586 0.85 -45.25 0.79
N ALA A 587 1.80 -46.20 0.92
CA ALA A 587 2.04 -47.26 -0.05
C ALA A 587 0.87 -48.26 -0.17
N ASP A 588 0.03 -48.35 0.86
CA ASP A 588 -1.10 -49.27 1.00
C ASP A 588 -2.46 -48.57 0.78
N ALA A 589 -2.45 -47.37 0.19
CA ALA A 589 -3.68 -46.66 -0.17
C ALA A 589 -4.54 -47.51 -1.13
N GLY A 590 -5.87 -47.50 -0.97
CA GLY A 590 -6.78 -48.38 -1.72
C GLY A 590 -6.91 -49.80 -1.18
N VAL A 591 -6.14 -50.22 -0.17
CA VAL A 591 -6.28 -51.54 0.47
C VAL A 591 -7.62 -51.67 1.23
N SER A 592 -8.19 -52.88 1.20
CA SER A 592 -9.37 -53.24 2.00
C SER A 592 -9.02 -53.48 3.46
N ILE A 593 -9.78 -52.85 4.36
CA ILE A 593 -9.53 -52.83 5.81
C ILE A 593 -10.74 -53.42 6.53
N THR A 594 -10.52 -54.45 7.33
CA THR A 594 -11.55 -55.12 8.14
C THR A 594 -11.41 -54.73 9.60
N ILE A 595 -12.51 -54.36 10.25
CA ILE A 595 -12.51 -53.95 11.66
C ILE A 595 -13.05 -55.08 12.54
N ASN A 596 -12.23 -55.53 13.48
CA ASN A 596 -12.51 -56.65 14.36
C ASN A 596 -12.77 -56.17 15.80
N GLN A 597 -13.81 -56.71 16.44
CA GLN A 597 -14.05 -56.59 17.87
C GLN A 597 -13.61 -57.89 18.57
N GLN A 598 -12.82 -57.77 19.64
CA GLN A 598 -12.29 -58.94 20.34
C GLN A 598 -13.42 -59.80 20.93
N GLY A 599 -13.51 -61.06 20.49
CA GLY A 599 -14.53 -62.02 20.96
C GLY A 599 -15.85 -61.96 20.20
N THR A 600 -15.92 -61.26 19.07
CA THR A 600 -17.13 -61.12 18.23
C THR A 600 -16.79 -61.30 16.74
N VAL A 601 -17.79 -61.34 15.87
CA VAL A 601 -17.60 -61.28 14.41
C VAL A 601 -17.14 -59.86 14.01
N ALA A 602 -16.48 -59.71 12.86
CA ALA A 602 -16.07 -58.40 12.33
C ALA A 602 -17.25 -57.40 12.30
N LEU A 603 -16.98 -56.16 12.72
CA LEU A 603 -17.97 -55.07 12.74
C LEU A 603 -18.31 -54.60 11.33
N GLY A 604 -17.32 -54.58 10.45
CA GLY A 604 -17.48 -54.19 9.06
C GLY A 604 -16.13 -54.10 8.34
N GLY A 605 -16.19 -53.76 7.05
CA GLY A 605 -15.03 -53.46 6.22
C GLY A 605 -15.19 -52.11 5.53
N THR A 606 -14.06 -51.48 5.21
CA THR A 606 -13.97 -50.25 4.43
C THR A 606 -12.73 -50.33 3.52
N VAL A 607 -12.48 -49.31 2.71
CA VAL A 607 -11.32 -49.20 1.83
C VAL A 607 -10.57 -47.91 2.17
N ALA A 608 -9.23 -47.95 2.19
CA ALA A 608 -8.44 -46.75 2.35
C ALA A 608 -8.58 -45.83 1.12
N GLY A 609 -8.76 -44.53 1.36
CA GLY A 609 -8.65 -43.51 0.33
C GLY A 609 -7.24 -43.41 -0.24
N SER A 610 -7.09 -42.67 -1.33
CA SER A 610 -5.79 -42.40 -1.97
C SER A 610 -4.81 -41.62 -1.08
N ASP A 611 -5.27 -41.02 0.01
CA ASP A 611 -4.45 -40.34 1.03
C ASP A 611 -4.07 -41.25 2.22
N GLY A 612 -4.35 -42.55 2.13
CA GLY A 612 -4.10 -43.53 3.19
C GLY A 612 -5.05 -43.44 4.40
N LYS A 613 -6.04 -42.54 4.39
CA LYS A 613 -7.06 -42.47 5.46
C LYS A 613 -8.21 -43.41 5.16
N TRP A 614 -8.86 -43.93 6.20
CA TRP A 614 -10.04 -44.77 6.06
C TRP A 614 -11.12 -44.40 7.08
N ILE A 615 -12.38 -44.59 6.70
CA ILE A 615 -13.55 -44.35 7.55
C ILE A 615 -14.49 -45.55 7.47
N LEU A 616 -14.91 -46.09 8.62
CA LEU A 616 -16.02 -47.04 8.73
C LEU A 616 -17.19 -46.35 9.46
N SER A 617 -18.23 -46.00 8.70
CA SER A 617 -19.29 -45.10 9.16
C SER A 617 -20.48 -45.79 9.85
N ASN A 618 -21.24 -45.03 10.65
CA ASN A 618 -22.55 -45.37 11.22
C ASN A 618 -22.55 -46.72 11.99
N GLN A 619 -21.47 -47.01 12.69
CA GLN A 619 -21.30 -48.20 13.52
C GLN A 619 -22.05 -48.06 14.84
N THR A 620 -22.55 -49.18 15.35
CA THR A 620 -23.20 -49.29 16.68
C THR A 620 -22.61 -50.51 17.38
N LEU A 621 -22.22 -50.40 18.65
CA LEU A 621 -21.76 -51.57 19.40
C LEU A 621 -22.94 -52.50 19.74
N PRO A 622 -22.76 -53.85 19.71
CA PRO A 622 -23.77 -54.80 20.16
C PRO A 622 -24.25 -54.48 21.59
N SER A 623 -25.57 -54.53 21.79
CA SER A 623 -26.22 -53.87 22.92
C SER A 623 -26.40 -54.75 24.16
N ASP A 624 -25.33 -54.96 24.94
CA ASP A 624 -25.44 -55.33 26.35
C ASP A 624 -24.30 -54.79 27.26
N SER A 625 -24.69 -53.84 28.12
CA SER A 625 -24.04 -53.47 29.38
C SER A 625 -22.66 -52.77 29.36
N TYR A 626 -22.64 -51.46 29.08
CA TYR A 626 -21.61 -50.48 29.54
C TYR A 626 -20.12 -50.84 29.30
N GLY A 627 -19.85 -51.77 28.40
CA GLY A 627 -18.55 -52.41 28.20
C GLY A 627 -17.55 -51.56 27.43
N ILE A 628 -16.27 -51.88 27.61
CA ILE A 628 -15.19 -51.37 26.78
C ILE A 628 -15.09 -52.28 25.56
N ALA A 629 -15.30 -51.74 24.36
CA ALA A 629 -15.04 -52.44 23.13
C ALA A 629 -13.54 -52.39 22.81
N ASN A 630 -12.95 -53.57 22.68
CA ASN A 630 -11.58 -53.78 22.27
C ASN A 630 -11.54 -53.95 20.75
N LEU A 631 -11.08 -52.92 20.04
CA LEU A 631 -11.16 -52.79 18.59
C LEU A 631 -9.76 -52.85 17.96
N SER A 632 -9.64 -53.55 16.83
CA SER A 632 -8.43 -53.60 16.02
C SER A 632 -8.78 -53.63 14.53
N ALA A 633 -8.07 -52.86 13.72
CA ALA A 633 -8.16 -52.94 12.27
C ALA A 633 -7.23 -54.05 11.75
N GLN A 634 -7.58 -54.65 10.60
CA GLN A 634 -6.76 -55.60 9.88
C GLN A 634 -6.72 -55.21 8.41
N ALA A 635 -5.54 -55.25 7.80
CA ALA A 635 -5.33 -54.98 6.38
C ALA A 635 -4.35 -56.01 5.80
N THR A 636 -4.48 -56.26 4.50
CA THR A 636 -3.56 -57.10 3.72
C THR A 636 -3.15 -56.30 2.49
N ASP A 637 -1.85 -56.09 2.32
CA ASP A 637 -1.28 -55.32 1.21
C ASP A 637 -1.45 -56.04 -0.15
N ALA A 638 -0.94 -55.41 -1.22
CA ALA A 638 -0.95 -56.00 -2.56
C ALA A 638 -0.08 -57.26 -2.69
N ALA A 639 1.02 -57.36 -1.94
CA ALA A 639 1.90 -58.53 -1.91
C ALA A 639 1.31 -59.73 -1.14
N GLY A 640 0.28 -59.49 -0.33
CA GLY A 640 -0.38 -60.48 0.53
C GLY A 640 0.14 -60.53 1.97
N ASN A 641 1.01 -59.61 2.41
CA ASN A 641 1.39 -59.54 3.83
C ASN A 641 0.25 -58.87 4.63
N THR A 642 0.05 -59.30 5.88
CA THR A 642 -1.12 -58.92 6.68
C THR A 642 -0.71 -58.32 8.02
N THR A 643 -1.27 -57.15 8.36
CA THR A 643 -1.09 -56.49 9.67
C THR A 643 -2.42 -56.42 10.43
N ILE A 644 -2.34 -56.52 11.75
CA ILE A 644 -3.40 -56.12 12.68
C ILE A 644 -2.90 -54.91 13.48
N SER A 645 -3.71 -53.85 13.55
CA SER A 645 -3.36 -52.63 14.28
C SER A 645 -3.17 -52.88 15.78
N THR A 646 -2.51 -51.95 16.46
CA THR A 646 -2.62 -51.86 17.92
C THR A 646 -4.10 -51.77 18.33
N GLN A 647 -4.45 -52.43 19.43
CA GLN A 647 -5.81 -52.48 19.92
C GLN A 647 -6.19 -51.16 20.62
N VAL A 648 -7.34 -50.60 20.25
CA VAL A 648 -7.88 -49.37 20.85
C VAL A 648 -9.12 -49.71 21.68
N ASN A 649 -9.31 -48.99 22.79
CA ASN A 649 -10.43 -49.17 23.71
C ASN A 649 -11.47 -48.06 23.49
N LEU A 650 -12.67 -48.40 23.02
CA LEU A 650 -13.81 -47.47 22.95
C LEU A 650 -14.81 -47.80 24.06
N ARG A 651 -15.23 -46.79 24.83
CA ARG A 651 -16.35 -46.91 25.78
C ARG A 651 -17.46 -45.93 25.40
N ILE A 652 -18.67 -46.43 25.18
CA ILE A 652 -19.86 -45.59 25.01
C ILE A 652 -20.50 -45.34 26.37
N VAL A 653 -20.81 -44.08 26.68
CA VAL A 653 -21.46 -43.67 27.94
C VAL A 653 -22.65 -42.78 27.59
N ASN A 654 -23.87 -43.22 27.93
CA ASN A 654 -25.09 -42.46 27.61
C ASN A 654 -25.44 -41.41 28.69
N SER A 655 -25.09 -41.71 29.94
CA SER A 655 -25.05 -40.79 31.09
C SER A 655 -24.08 -41.31 32.15
N GLY A 656 -23.53 -40.44 33.02
CA GLY A 656 -22.78 -40.89 34.20
C GLY A 656 -21.88 -39.87 34.88
N TYR A 657 -21.14 -40.35 35.89
CA TYR A 657 -20.18 -39.60 36.69
C TYR A 657 -18.80 -40.27 36.65
N VAL A 658 -17.72 -39.48 36.63
CA VAL A 658 -16.32 -39.96 36.75
C VAL A 658 -15.79 -39.60 38.15
N TYR A 659 -15.61 -40.60 39.01
CA TYR A 659 -15.27 -40.43 40.43
C TYR A 659 -13.77 -40.56 40.78
N SER A 660 -12.93 -41.15 39.92
CA SER A 660 -11.51 -41.39 40.22
C SER A 660 -10.67 -41.64 38.97
N SER A 661 -9.33 -41.68 39.12
CA SER A 661 -8.31 -41.82 38.06
C SER A 661 -8.42 -43.15 37.29
N THR A 662 -9.33 -43.21 36.33
CA THR A 662 -9.77 -44.45 35.64
C THR A 662 -9.62 -44.42 34.13
N SER A 663 -8.97 -43.39 33.58
CA SER A 663 -8.66 -43.28 32.15
C SER A 663 -7.18 -43.55 31.88
N SER A 664 -6.93 -44.44 30.91
CA SER A 664 -5.61 -44.71 30.33
C SER A 664 -5.55 -44.03 28.96
N ALA A 665 -4.36 -43.59 28.53
CA ALA A 665 -4.18 -42.83 27.29
C ALA A 665 -4.79 -43.50 26.04
N ASN A 666 -4.85 -44.84 25.99
CA ASN A 666 -5.38 -45.60 24.85
C ASN A 666 -6.91 -45.84 24.89
N ARG A 667 -7.66 -45.12 25.74
CA ARG A 667 -9.12 -45.26 25.87
C ARG A 667 -9.85 -44.01 25.38
N TYR A 668 -10.69 -44.17 24.37
CA TYR A 668 -11.65 -43.19 23.88
C TYR A 668 -12.99 -43.36 24.61
N ILE A 669 -13.68 -42.24 24.87
CA ILE A 669 -14.99 -42.25 25.54
C ILE A 669 -15.97 -41.46 24.67
N ALA A 670 -16.90 -42.16 24.02
CA ALA A 670 -17.98 -41.55 23.25
C ALA A 670 -19.19 -41.29 24.15
N ILE A 671 -19.70 -40.07 24.15
CA ILE A 671 -20.72 -39.60 25.10
C ILE A 671 -22.03 -39.35 24.36
N GLY A 672 -23.06 -40.09 24.75
CA GLY A 672 -24.42 -40.04 24.19
C GLY A 672 -25.33 -39.00 24.86
N ALA A 673 -26.64 -39.11 24.57
CA ALA A 673 -27.64 -38.04 24.63
C ALA A 673 -27.85 -37.28 25.96
N TYR A 674 -27.29 -37.71 27.11
CA TYR A 674 -27.57 -37.09 28.41
C TYR A 674 -26.33 -36.53 29.14
N GLY A 675 -25.12 -36.69 28.58
CA GLY A 675 -23.89 -36.06 29.08
C GLY A 675 -23.14 -36.79 30.21
N LEU A 676 -21.99 -36.22 30.61
CA LEU A 676 -21.03 -36.83 31.54
C LEU A 676 -20.41 -35.79 32.48
N ASP A 677 -20.49 -36.04 33.79
CA ASP A 677 -19.89 -35.18 34.82
C ASP A 677 -18.54 -35.75 35.31
N VAL A 678 -17.46 -34.96 35.21
CA VAL A 678 -16.13 -35.28 35.77
C VAL A 678 -16.00 -34.61 37.13
N LEU A 679 -16.23 -35.39 38.18
CA LEU A 679 -16.25 -34.88 39.56
C LEU A 679 -14.83 -34.56 40.08
N ALA A 680 -14.75 -33.91 41.25
CA ALA A 680 -13.49 -33.58 41.91
C ALA A 680 -12.55 -34.80 42.03
N GLY A 681 -11.32 -34.70 41.52
CA GLY A 681 -10.35 -35.80 41.47
C GLY A 681 -10.56 -36.81 40.33
N GLY A 682 -11.60 -36.64 39.52
CA GLY A 682 -11.81 -37.40 38.28
C GLY A 682 -10.87 -36.93 37.16
N VAL A 683 -10.43 -37.88 36.33
CA VAL A 683 -9.59 -37.61 35.14
C VAL A 683 -10.23 -38.26 33.91
N LEU A 684 -10.64 -37.42 32.96
CA LEU A 684 -11.20 -37.81 31.67
C LEU A 684 -10.16 -37.61 30.56
N THR A 685 -9.95 -38.60 29.70
CA THR A 685 -9.08 -38.46 28.53
C THR A 685 -9.80 -38.90 27.25
N ASN A 686 -9.49 -38.25 26.13
CA ASN A 686 -9.96 -38.61 24.78
C ASN A 686 -11.49 -38.77 24.69
N ALA A 687 -12.22 -37.84 25.32
CA ALA A 687 -13.67 -37.77 25.26
C ALA A 687 -14.13 -37.27 23.88
N ARG A 688 -15.27 -37.81 23.42
CA ARG A 688 -15.89 -37.53 22.12
C ARG A 688 -17.36 -37.20 22.37
N VAL A 689 -17.70 -35.92 22.30
CA VAL A 689 -19.02 -35.40 22.69
C VAL A 689 -19.93 -35.34 21.47
N ALA A 690 -21.02 -36.11 21.50
CA ALA A 690 -21.99 -36.21 20.43
C ALA A 690 -22.89 -34.96 20.31
N PRO A 691 -23.59 -34.77 19.16
CA PRO A 691 -24.68 -33.81 19.05
C PRO A 691 -25.72 -33.99 20.17
N GLY A 692 -26.04 -32.91 20.87
CA GLY A 692 -26.97 -32.88 22.01
C GLY A 692 -26.39 -33.35 23.35
N ALA A 693 -25.16 -33.88 23.38
CA ALA A 693 -24.48 -34.31 24.60
C ALA A 693 -23.67 -33.17 25.25
N PHE A 694 -23.26 -33.36 26.50
CA PHE A 694 -22.32 -32.46 27.17
C PHE A 694 -21.28 -33.19 28.02
N VAL A 695 -20.13 -32.55 28.25
CA VAL A 695 -19.19 -32.87 29.32
C VAL A 695 -19.20 -31.73 30.32
N GLN A 696 -19.30 -32.02 31.62
CA GLN A 696 -19.13 -31.03 32.67
C GLN A 696 -17.96 -31.42 33.57
N VAL A 697 -16.88 -30.64 33.53
CA VAL A 697 -15.71 -30.82 34.39
C VAL A 697 -15.90 -30.01 35.66
N GLU A 698 -16.24 -30.66 36.77
CA GLU A 698 -16.44 -29.99 38.07
C GLU A 698 -15.13 -29.42 38.63
N VAL A 699 -15.25 -28.58 39.66
CA VAL A 699 -14.11 -28.03 40.40
C VAL A 699 -13.19 -29.17 40.88
N ASN A 700 -11.89 -29.05 40.63
CA ASN A 700 -10.85 -30.08 40.83
C ASN A 700 -11.00 -31.37 39.98
N GLY A 701 -11.92 -31.42 39.01
CA GLY A 701 -11.91 -32.41 37.93
C GLY A 701 -10.90 -32.02 36.83
N THR A 702 -10.44 -32.99 36.04
CA THR A 702 -9.56 -32.75 34.88
C THR A 702 -10.03 -33.49 33.64
N ALA A 703 -10.05 -32.81 32.50
CA ALA A 703 -10.22 -33.41 31.17
C ALA A 703 -9.00 -33.14 30.28
N THR A 704 -8.71 -34.06 29.36
CA THR A 704 -7.62 -33.91 28.37
C THR A 704 -8.05 -34.49 27.02
N GLY A 705 -7.85 -33.74 25.93
CA GLY A 705 -8.14 -34.21 24.57
C GLY A 705 -9.63 -34.38 24.27
N THR A 706 -10.51 -33.58 24.90
CA THR A 706 -11.95 -33.56 24.59
C THR A 706 -12.17 -33.05 23.16
N LYS A 707 -12.95 -33.76 22.35
CA LYS A 707 -13.38 -33.28 21.03
C LYS A 707 -14.90 -33.19 20.99
N VAL A 708 -15.41 -32.02 20.63
CA VAL A 708 -16.84 -31.67 20.71
C VAL A 708 -17.37 -31.43 19.30
N TRP A 709 -18.37 -32.21 18.90
CA TRP A 709 -19.04 -32.10 17.60
C TRP A 709 -20.22 -31.15 17.61
N SER A 710 -20.72 -30.81 16.42
CA SER A 710 -21.86 -29.93 16.19
C SER A 710 -23.04 -30.24 17.13
N GLY A 711 -23.52 -29.23 17.87
CA GLY A 711 -24.59 -29.36 18.85
C GLY A 711 -24.21 -30.03 20.17
N GLY A 712 -22.96 -30.44 20.36
CA GLY A 712 -22.41 -30.88 21.65
C GLY A 712 -21.82 -29.71 22.46
N SER A 713 -21.57 -29.91 23.76
CA SER A 713 -20.92 -28.89 24.61
C SER A 713 -19.91 -29.42 25.62
N GLU A 714 -18.89 -28.62 25.96
CA GLU A 714 -17.99 -28.83 27.11
C GLU A 714 -18.14 -27.68 28.10
N ARG A 715 -18.36 -27.96 29.39
CA ARG A 715 -18.47 -26.99 30.48
C ARG A 715 -17.34 -27.24 31.47
N ILE A 716 -16.52 -26.23 31.74
CA ILE A 716 -15.29 -26.39 32.52
C ILE A 716 -15.38 -25.54 33.77
N TYR A 717 -15.60 -26.15 34.94
CA TYR A 717 -15.42 -25.54 36.27
C TYR A 717 -14.09 -25.99 36.92
N GLY A 718 -13.56 -27.14 36.51
CA GLY A 718 -12.22 -27.63 36.84
C GLY A 718 -11.18 -27.23 35.79
N LYS A 719 -10.42 -28.20 35.28
CA LYS A 719 -9.41 -28.00 34.24
C LYS A 719 -9.69 -28.83 32.99
N SER A 720 -9.59 -28.24 31.79
CA SER A 720 -9.49 -29.00 30.53
C SER A 720 -8.20 -28.64 29.77
N THR A 721 -7.69 -29.55 28.94
CA THR A 721 -6.44 -29.35 28.20
C THR A 721 -6.46 -30.03 26.83
N GLY A 722 -6.13 -29.32 25.76
CA GLY A 722 -6.12 -29.88 24.41
C GLY A 722 -7.51 -30.17 23.83
N SER A 723 -8.52 -29.37 24.19
CA SER A 723 -9.87 -29.52 23.64
C SER A 723 -9.95 -29.08 22.18
N VAL A 724 -10.79 -29.72 21.37
CA VAL A 724 -11.09 -29.32 19.99
C VAL A 724 -12.60 -29.10 19.84
N ILE A 725 -12.99 -27.87 19.49
CA ILE A 725 -14.39 -27.43 19.38
C ILE A 725 -14.71 -27.24 17.89
N LEU A 726 -15.52 -28.13 17.34
CA LEU A 726 -15.85 -28.17 15.91
C LEU A 726 -16.99 -27.21 15.53
N ASN A 727 -17.30 -27.11 14.24
CA ASN A 727 -18.41 -26.32 13.72
C ASN A 727 -19.74 -26.64 14.43
N GLY A 728 -20.38 -25.62 15.01
CA GLY A 728 -21.63 -25.71 15.78
C GLY A 728 -21.49 -26.31 17.18
N ALA A 729 -20.26 -26.57 17.66
CA ALA A 729 -19.99 -26.99 19.03
C ALA A 729 -19.70 -25.79 19.94
N ILE A 730 -19.92 -25.97 21.25
CA ILE A 730 -19.78 -24.90 22.26
C ILE A 730 -18.86 -25.33 23.41
N GLN A 731 -17.97 -24.44 23.86
CA GLN A 731 -17.21 -24.61 25.12
C GLN A 731 -17.49 -23.44 26.08
N HIS A 732 -17.95 -23.76 27.30
CA HIS A 732 -18.14 -22.81 28.39
C HIS A 732 -17.00 -22.94 29.42
N VAL A 733 -16.25 -21.86 29.69
CA VAL A 733 -15.08 -21.85 30.59
C VAL A 733 -15.35 -21.02 31.84
N TYR A 734 -15.55 -21.70 32.96
CA TYR A 734 -15.67 -21.14 34.32
C TYR A 734 -14.45 -21.43 35.22
N GLY A 735 -13.62 -22.40 34.85
CA GLY A 735 -12.40 -22.85 35.51
C GLY A 735 -11.17 -22.54 34.65
N THR A 736 -10.41 -23.54 34.22
CA THR A 736 -9.21 -23.35 33.38
C THR A 736 -9.23 -24.22 32.12
N ALA A 737 -9.13 -23.59 30.95
CA ALA A 737 -8.89 -24.26 29.66
C ALA A 737 -7.45 -23.96 29.17
N ILE A 738 -6.76 -24.96 28.62
CA ILE A 738 -5.38 -24.81 28.10
C ILE A 738 -5.29 -25.48 26.72
N GLY A 739 -4.68 -24.83 25.72
CA GLY A 739 -4.41 -25.49 24.44
C GLY A 739 -5.67 -25.86 23.66
N THR A 740 -6.75 -25.08 23.77
CA THR A 740 -7.99 -25.37 23.02
C THR A 740 -7.86 -24.89 21.59
N THR A 741 -8.25 -25.73 20.63
CA THR A 741 -8.50 -25.32 19.24
C THR A 741 -9.99 -25.13 19.04
N VAL A 742 -10.40 -23.93 18.62
CA VAL A 742 -11.77 -23.64 18.20
C VAL A 742 -11.78 -23.51 16.69
N GLU A 743 -12.32 -24.51 16.01
CA GLU A 743 -12.38 -24.60 14.55
C GLU A 743 -13.44 -23.64 13.97
N ALA A 744 -13.41 -23.43 12.65
CA ALA A 744 -14.37 -22.58 11.96
C ALA A 744 -15.83 -22.98 12.27
N GLY A 745 -16.64 -22.01 12.68
CA GLY A 745 -18.03 -22.21 13.14
C GLY A 745 -18.18 -22.79 14.56
N GLY A 746 -17.09 -23.14 15.24
CA GLY A 746 -17.09 -23.44 16.68
C GLY A 746 -17.21 -22.15 17.52
N PHE A 747 -17.69 -22.30 18.76
CA PHE A 747 -17.89 -21.17 19.67
C PHE A 747 -17.35 -21.47 21.09
N ARG A 748 -16.76 -20.46 21.73
CA ARG A 748 -16.33 -20.49 23.13
C ARG A 748 -16.78 -19.25 23.89
N ASP A 749 -17.24 -19.41 25.12
CA ASP A 749 -17.39 -18.34 26.10
C ASP A 749 -16.56 -18.59 27.36
N ILE A 750 -15.89 -17.54 27.85
CA ILE A 750 -15.12 -17.56 29.11
C ILE A 750 -15.82 -16.65 30.11
N SER A 751 -16.33 -17.20 31.21
CA SER A 751 -17.00 -16.43 32.27
C SER A 751 -16.43 -16.79 33.62
N LYS A 752 -15.72 -15.86 34.29
CA LYS A 752 -15.03 -16.07 35.57
C LYS A 752 -13.87 -17.08 35.56
N GLY A 753 -13.65 -17.78 34.46
CA GLY A 753 -12.53 -18.69 34.24
C GLY A 753 -11.39 -18.08 33.43
N THR A 754 -10.40 -18.90 33.11
CA THR A 754 -9.23 -18.55 32.29
C THR A 754 -9.09 -19.54 31.15
N ALA A 755 -8.93 -19.07 29.92
CA ALA A 755 -8.38 -19.87 28.82
C ALA A 755 -6.98 -19.38 28.47
N THR A 756 -6.05 -20.30 28.20
CA THR A 756 -4.70 -19.99 27.73
C THR A 756 -4.31 -20.82 26.50
N ASP A 757 -3.43 -20.27 25.68
CA ASP A 757 -2.77 -20.94 24.55
C ASP A 757 -3.78 -21.47 23.51
N THR A 758 -4.68 -20.60 23.06
CA THR A 758 -5.79 -20.99 22.18
C THR A 758 -5.45 -20.79 20.71
N ILE A 759 -5.88 -21.71 19.85
CA ILE A 759 -5.92 -21.49 18.39
C ILE A 759 -7.38 -21.26 17.99
N LEU A 760 -7.69 -20.11 17.40
CA LEU A 760 -9.06 -19.65 17.17
C LEU A 760 -9.31 -19.38 15.67
N TYR A 761 -9.94 -20.33 14.99
CA TYR A 761 -10.56 -20.17 13.66
C TYR A 761 -12.07 -19.89 13.75
N GLY A 762 -12.69 -20.20 14.88
CA GLY A 762 -14.09 -19.91 15.19
C GLY A 762 -14.29 -18.62 15.99
N ASN A 763 -15.28 -18.64 16.88
CA ASN A 763 -15.69 -17.47 17.67
C ASN A 763 -15.36 -17.64 19.16
N GLU A 764 -14.90 -16.57 19.80
CA GLU A 764 -14.68 -16.47 21.25
C GLU A 764 -15.40 -15.24 21.84
N GLN A 765 -16.02 -15.42 23.01
CA GLN A 765 -16.46 -14.33 23.88
C GLN A 765 -15.80 -14.40 25.26
N VAL A 766 -15.07 -13.35 25.64
CA VAL A 766 -14.55 -13.18 27.00
C VAL A 766 -15.56 -12.34 27.78
N LEU A 767 -16.25 -12.97 28.72
CA LEU A 767 -17.30 -12.38 29.54
C LEU A 767 -16.73 -11.82 30.85
N SER A 768 -17.54 -11.03 31.57
CA SER A 768 -17.15 -10.39 32.83
C SER A 768 -16.51 -11.38 33.83
N GLY A 769 -15.31 -11.03 34.30
CA GLY A 769 -14.46 -11.83 35.17
C GLY A 769 -13.67 -12.95 34.47
N GLY A 770 -13.87 -13.16 33.17
CA GLY A 770 -13.11 -14.11 32.36
C GLY A 770 -11.76 -13.54 31.90
N THR A 771 -10.80 -14.43 31.65
CA THR A 771 -9.50 -14.08 31.09
C THR A 771 -9.15 -14.97 29.89
N ALA A 772 -8.79 -14.36 28.77
CA ALA A 772 -8.13 -15.04 27.64
C ALA A 772 -6.64 -14.67 27.63
N ALA A 773 -5.74 -15.65 27.51
CA ALA A 773 -4.30 -15.45 27.44
C ALA A 773 -3.70 -16.22 26.25
N HIS A 774 -2.77 -15.60 25.51
CA HIS A 774 -2.11 -16.23 24.36
C HIS A 774 -3.12 -16.83 23.34
N THR A 775 -4.22 -16.13 23.07
CA THR A 775 -5.14 -16.53 21.99
C THR A 775 -4.52 -16.15 20.65
N MET A 776 -4.29 -17.13 19.78
CA MET A 776 -3.88 -16.95 18.40
C MET A 776 -5.12 -16.99 17.50
N ILE A 777 -5.60 -15.82 17.10
CA ILE A 777 -6.73 -15.65 16.17
C ILE A 777 -6.21 -15.85 14.76
N LYS A 778 -6.81 -16.80 14.05
CA LYS A 778 -6.50 -17.18 12.67
C LYS A 778 -7.43 -16.47 11.69
N ALA A 779 -7.14 -16.56 10.39
CA ALA A 779 -8.00 -16.01 9.34
C ALA A 779 -9.46 -16.49 9.50
N GLY A 780 -10.41 -15.55 9.53
CA GLY A 780 -11.83 -15.81 9.77
C GLY A 780 -12.23 -16.05 11.23
N GLY A 781 -11.27 -16.14 12.15
CA GLY A 781 -11.52 -16.22 13.59
C GLY A 781 -11.84 -14.87 14.22
N ALA A 782 -12.67 -14.87 15.26
CA ALA A 782 -13.11 -13.64 15.93
C ALA A 782 -13.13 -13.78 17.47
N GLN A 783 -12.48 -12.86 18.17
CA GLN A 783 -12.56 -12.71 19.63
C GLN A 783 -13.33 -11.43 20.00
N LEU A 784 -14.27 -11.53 20.94
CA LEU A 784 -14.95 -10.40 21.56
C LEU A 784 -14.71 -10.39 23.08
N VAL A 785 -13.92 -9.43 23.55
CA VAL A 785 -13.72 -9.15 24.97
C VAL A 785 -14.79 -8.15 25.42
N THR A 786 -15.73 -8.61 26.25
CA THR A 786 -16.86 -7.80 26.74
C THR A 786 -16.53 -7.12 28.07
N SER A 787 -17.36 -6.16 28.49
CA SER A 787 -17.14 -5.36 29.71
C SER A 787 -16.77 -6.18 30.95
N GLY A 788 -15.61 -5.88 31.55
CA GLY A 788 -15.02 -6.60 32.69
C GLY A 788 -14.39 -7.96 32.35
N GLY A 789 -14.25 -8.31 31.07
CA GLY A 789 -13.38 -9.38 30.60
C GLY A 789 -11.97 -8.85 30.31
N HIS A 790 -10.98 -9.74 30.39
CA HIS A 790 -9.56 -9.41 30.24
C HIS A 790 -8.92 -10.26 29.13
N ALA A 791 -8.13 -9.65 28.25
CA ALA A 791 -7.30 -10.36 27.29
C ALA A 791 -5.81 -10.05 27.48
N THR A 792 -4.92 -11.00 27.17
CA THR A 792 -3.48 -10.74 27.17
C THR A 792 -2.73 -11.57 26.15
N ASN A 793 -1.74 -10.93 25.50
CA ASN A 793 -0.85 -11.52 24.51
C ASN A 793 -1.61 -12.20 23.34
N THR A 794 -2.77 -11.66 22.96
CA THR A 794 -3.52 -12.12 21.79
C THR A 794 -2.71 -11.83 20.52
N VAL A 795 -2.60 -12.81 19.64
CA VAL A 795 -2.00 -12.65 18.31
C VAL A 795 -3.13 -12.69 17.30
N VAL A 796 -3.39 -11.58 16.62
CA VAL A 796 -4.38 -11.48 15.54
C VAL A 796 -3.65 -11.63 14.22
N GLU A 797 -3.72 -12.79 13.58
CA GLU A 797 -3.15 -13.00 12.24
C GLU A 797 -3.98 -12.30 11.16
N ALA A 798 -3.45 -12.20 9.94
CA ALA A 798 -4.15 -11.59 8.82
C ALA A 798 -5.56 -12.20 8.63
N LEU A 799 -6.55 -11.35 8.37
CA LEU A 799 -7.98 -11.69 8.30
C LEU A 799 -8.61 -12.24 9.61
N GLY A 800 -7.88 -12.22 10.73
CA GLY A 800 -8.45 -12.42 12.07
C GLY A 800 -8.96 -11.10 12.66
N VAL A 801 -9.92 -11.19 13.59
CA VAL A 801 -10.52 -10.00 14.25
C VAL A 801 -10.50 -10.12 15.78
N SER A 802 -10.04 -9.08 16.47
CA SER A 802 -10.29 -8.89 17.91
C SER A 802 -11.17 -7.64 18.15
N GLN A 803 -12.10 -7.74 19.10
CA GLN A 803 -12.95 -6.62 19.54
C GLN A 803 -12.86 -6.50 21.06
N VAL A 804 -12.39 -5.37 21.56
CA VAL A 804 -12.27 -5.08 23.01
C VAL A 804 -13.29 -4.00 23.35
N ALA A 805 -14.41 -4.40 23.94
CA ALA A 805 -15.54 -3.52 24.22
C ALA A 805 -15.27 -2.53 25.37
N ALA A 806 -16.10 -1.50 25.48
CA ALA A 806 -16.02 -0.52 26.55
C ALA A 806 -16.08 -1.18 27.95
N GLY A 807 -15.11 -0.85 28.80
CA GLY A 807 -14.94 -1.43 30.13
C GLY A 807 -14.28 -2.81 30.15
N ALA A 808 -13.77 -3.31 29.02
CA ALA A 808 -12.82 -4.41 28.93
C ALA A 808 -11.38 -3.89 28.80
N ASP A 809 -10.39 -4.76 28.97
CA ASP A 809 -8.99 -4.44 28.71
C ASP A 809 -8.21 -5.56 28.00
N GLU A 810 -7.17 -5.16 27.28
CA GLU A 810 -6.23 -6.04 26.58
C GLU A 810 -4.77 -5.59 26.77
N HIS A 811 -3.90 -6.54 27.13
CA HIS A 811 -2.48 -6.30 27.42
C HIS A 811 -1.55 -7.09 26.50
N GLY A 812 -0.72 -6.41 25.70
CA GLY A 812 0.34 -7.03 24.90
C GLY A 812 -0.12 -7.67 23.58
N ALA A 813 -1.23 -7.22 23.00
CA ALA A 813 -1.70 -7.75 21.71
C ALA A 813 -0.69 -7.55 20.58
N THR A 814 -0.60 -8.51 19.67
CA THR A 814 0.16 -8.42 18.40
C THR A 814 -0.82 -8.52 17.24
N ILE A 815 -0.88 -7.51 16.37
CA ILE A 815 -1.98 -7.31 15.42
C ILE A 815 -1.41 -7.28 14.00
N TYR A 816 -1.70 -8.32 13.21
CA TYR A 816 -1.50 -8.39 11.74
C TYR A 816 -2.84 -8.47 10.98
N GLY A 817 -3.95 -8.78 11.68
CA GLY A 817 -5.32 -8.58 11.21
C GLY A 817 -5.91 -7.27 11.75
N THR A 818 -7.17 -7.30 12.17
CA THR A 818 -7.90 -6.11 12.63
C THR A 818 -8.24 -6.18 14.12
N GLN A 819 -8.02 -5.09 14.86
CA GLN A 819 -8.53 -4.91 16.22
C GLN A 819 -9.42 -3.68 16.32
N TYR A 820 -10.57 -3.82 16.99
CA TYR A 820 -11.43 -2.70 17.38
C TYR A 820 -11.35 -2.51 18.91
N LEU A 821 -10.74 -1.41 19.37
CA LEU A 821 -10.50 -1.11 20.77
C LEU A 821 -11.43 0.01 21.25
N SER A 822 -12.56 -0.35 21.86
CA SER A 822 -13.43 0.56 22.63
C SER A 822 -13.16 0.53 24.14
N GLY A 823 -12.40 -0.47 24.62
CA GLY A 823 -11.95 -0.63 25.99
C GLY A 823 -10.61 0.07 26.27
N ILE A 824 -9.71 -0.62 26.97
CA ILE A 824 -8.36 -0.14 27.26
C ILE A 824 -7.30 -1.11 26.73
N GLY A 825 -6.35 -0.63 25.94
CA GLY A 825 -5.22 -1.38 25.41
C GLY A 825 -3.89 -0.94 26.01
N TYR A 826 -3.02 -1.88 26.34
CA TYR A 826 -1.67 -1.62 26.85
C TYR A 826 -0.62 -2.37 26.04
N GLY A 827 0.35 -1.65 25.47
CA GLY A 827 1.53 -2.23 24.81
C GLY A 827 1.21 -3.06 23.56
N ALA A 828 0.21 -2.66 22.78
CA ALA A 828 -0.12 -3.33 21.53
C ALA A 828 1.02 -3.14 20.49
N THR A 829 1.34 -4.20 19.75
CA THR A 829 2.24 -4.15 18.59
C THR A 829 1.41 -4.35 17.33
N ILE A 830 1.28 -3.31 16.52
CA ILE A 830 0.58 -3.36 15.23
C ILE A 830 1.63 -3.65 14.17
N GLY A 831 1.64 -4.88 13.66
CA GLY A 831 2.56 -5.36 12.65
C GLY A 831 2.18 -4.91 11.23
N ALA A 832 2.98 -5.34 10.25
CA ALA A 832 2.73 -5.03 8.84
C ALA A 832 1.32 -5.49 8.41
N HIS A 833 0.58 -4.57 7.77
CA HIS A 833 -0.81 -4.72 7.35
C HIS A 833 -1.84 -4.90 8.48
N GLY A 834 -1.40 -4.87 9.74
CA GLY A 834 -2.30 -4.85 10.90
C GLY A 834 -2.96 -3.48 11.08
N ILE A 835 -4.22 -3.49 11.51
CA ILE A 835 -5.03 -2.28 11.71
C ILE A 835 -5.63 -2.28 13.12
N GLN A 836 -5.43 -1.21 13.88
CA GLN A 836 -6.08 -0.97 15.18
C GLN A 836 -7.00 0.26 15.08
N TYR A 837 -8.26 0.12 15.48
CA TYR A 837 -9.23 1.21 15.60
C TYR A 837 -9.47 1.54 17.08
N ASP A 838 -8.91 2.65 17.55
CA ASP A 838 -9.00 3.14 18.92
C ASP A 838 -10.17 4.10 19.10
N TYR A 839 -11.30 3.57 19.58
CA TYR A 839 -12.44 4.34 20.10
C TYR A 839 -12.37 4.52 21.63
N GLY A 840 -11.51 3.74 22.29
CA GLY A 840 -11.31 3.70 23.74
C GLY A 840 -10.02 4.40 24.14
N LYS A 841 -9.15 3.69 24.88
CA LYS A 841 -7.83 4.20 25.29
C LYS A 841 -6.70 3.23 24.96
N SER A 842 -5.65 3.70 24.30
CA SER A 842 -4.45 2.92 23.99
C SER A 842 -3.23 3.53 24.68
N TYR A 843 -2.35 2.68 25.25
CA TYR A 843 -1.17 3.12 25.99
C TYR A 843 0.08 2.39 25.49
N GLY A 844 1.08 3.12 25.01
CA GLY A 844 2.38 2.59 24.60
C GLY A 844 2.32 1.66 23.38
N ALA A 845 1.43 1.94 22.42
CA ALA A 845 1.33 1.17 21.19
C ALA A 845 2.60 1.32 20.32
N LEU A 846 3.02 0.24 19.67
CA LEU A 846 4.07 0.24 18.65
C LEU A 846 3.44 -0.03 17.28
N VAL A 847 3.35 1.00 16.45
CA VAL A 847 2.96 0.87 15.03
C VAL A 847 4.23 0.54 14.25
N GLN A 848 4.33 -0.67 13.70
CA GLN A 848 5.45 -1.09 12.86
C GLN A 848 5.30 -0.58 11.42
N SER A 849 6.32 -0.80 10.59
CA SER A 849 6.25 -0.54 9.14
C SER A 849 5.03 -1.24 8.52
N ALA A 850 4.27 -0.52 7.69
CA ALA A 850 2.99 -0.93 7.12
C ALA A 850 1.85 -1.24 8.13
N GLY A 851 2.04 -0.99 9.43
CA GLY A 851 0.99 -1.05 10.44
C GLY A 851 0.21 0.27 10.52
N VAL A 852 -1.06 0.20 10.95
CA VAL A 852 -1.99 1.34 10.99
C VAL A 852 -2.71 1.45 12.33
N GLN A 853 -2.70 2.64 12.93
CA GLN A 853 -3.51 2.99 14.10
C GLN A 853 -4.46 4.16 13.78
N HIS A 854 -5.77 3.92 13.83
CA HIS A 854 -6.78 4.97 13.71
C HIS A 854 -7.32 5.32 15.10
N VAL A 855 -7.09 6.55 15.59
CA VAL A 855 -7.62 7.03 16.87
C VAL A 855 -8.83 7.93 16.58
N TYR A 856 -10.04 7.42 16.82
CA TYR A 856 -11.28 7.96 16.28
C TYR A 856 -12.36 8.25 17.34
N GLN A 857 -13.21 9.24 17.07
CA GLN A 857 -14.53 9.45 17.72
C GLN A 857 -14.51 9.42 19.26
N GLY A 858 -13.68 10.25 19.88
CA GLY A 858 -13.52 10.35 21.33
C GLY A 858 -12.48 9.39 21.92
N GLY A 859 -11.84 8.55 21.10
CA GLY A 859 -10.71 7.73 21.48
C GLY A 859 -9.48 8.53 21.89
N SER A 860 -8.54 7.87 22.56
CA SER A 860 -7.26 8.47 22.97
C SER A 860 -6.10 7.49 22.94
N ALA A 861 -4.93 7.92 22.47
CA ALA A 861 -3.69 7.14 22.53
C ALA A 861 -2.54 7.93 23.19
N ASP A 862 -1.84 7.31 24.14
CA ASP A 862 -0.71 7.92 24.85
C ASP A 862 0.58 7.12 24.68
N GLY A 863 1.67 7.79 24.30
CA GLY A 863 2.99 7.19 24.15
C GLY A 863 3.13 6.24 22.95
N THR A 864 2.31 6.40 21.91
CA THR A 864 2.47 5.62 20.66
C THR A 864 3.85 5.87 20.06
N THR A 865 4.57 4.79 19.71
CA THR A 865 5.73 4.87 18.81
C THR A 865 5.31 4.42 17.41
N VAL A 866 5.42 5.31 16.44
CA VAL A 866 5.20 5.02 15.03
C VAL A 866 6.55 4.81 14.35
N ALA A 867 6.82 3.59 13.87
CA ALA A 867 8.03 3.25 13.13
C ALA A 867 8.01 3.83 11.71
N ALA A 868 9.14 3.78 11.00
CA ALA A 868 9.20 4.12 9.58
C ALA A 868 8.17 3.31 8.77
N ASP A 869 7.47 3.98 7.85
CA ASP A 869 6.33 3.48 7.08
C ASP A 869 5.12 2.96 7.91
N GLY A 870 5.12 3.18 9.22
CA GLY A 870 3.94 3.05 10.07
C GLY A 870 3.10 4.32 10.02
N TYR A 871 1.78 4.18 10.24
CA TYR A 871 0.82 5.27 10.08
C TYR A 871 -0.12 5.40 11.28
N GLN A 872 -0.29 6.63 11.79
CA GLN A 872 -1.29 6.98 12.78
C GLN A 872 -2.25 8.04 12.23
N ASP A 873 -3.55 7.86 12.43
CA ASP A 873 -4.58 8.84 12.12
C ASP A 873 -5.33 9.28 13.38
N VAL A 874 -5.72 10.55 13.45
CA VAL A 874 -6.35 11.17 14.63
C VAL A 874 -7.52 12.04 14.18
N TYR A 875 -8.75 11.53 14.34
CA TYR A 875 -9.99 12.21 13.90
C TYR A 875 -11.04 12.26 15.01
N GLN A 876 -11.45 13.47 15.39
CA GLN A 876 -12.33 13.73 16.54
C GLN A 876 -11.84 13.05 17.85
N ALA A 877 -10.52 13.01 18.04
CA ALA A 877 -9.83 12.21 19.04
C ALA A 877 -8.58 12.93 19.57
N SER A 878 -7.85 12.31 20.51
CA SER A 878 -6.66 12.91 21.12
C SER A 878 -5.48 11.96 21.20
N VAL A 879 -4.27 12.43 20.87
CA VAL A 879 -3.04 11.67 21.11
C VAL A 879 -2.03 12.50 21.90
N THR A 880 -1.25 11.83 22.75
CA THR A 880 -0.23 12.46 23.60
C THR A 880 1.09 11.70 23.51
N ASN A 881 2.21 12.42 23.55
CA ASN A 881 3.56 11.84 23.62
C ASN A 881 3.93 10.89 22.47
N THR A 882 3.38 11.10 21.27
CA THR A 882 3.72 10.27 20.09
C THR A 882 5.18 10.44 19.68
N VAL A 883 5.90 9.33 19.53
CA VAL A 883 7.25 9.29 18.93
C VAL A 883 7.12 8.86 17.47
N LEU A 884 7.43 9.78 16.56
CA LEU A 884 7.07 9.68 15.15
C LEU A 884 8.31 9.46 14.27
N ASN A 885 8.45 8.25 13.73
CA ASN A 885 9.44 7.88 12.71
C ASN A 885 8.79 7.56 11.35
N GLY A 886 7.47 7.37 11.33
CA GLY A 886 6.63 7.23 10.14
C GLY A 886 5.73 8.45 9.96
N GLN A 887 4.41 8.24 9.91
CA GLN A 887 3.44 9.31 9.66
C GLN A 887 2.36 9.46 10.72
N GLN A 888 1.92 10.70 10.89
CA GLN A 888 0.73 11.05 11.65
C GLN A 888 -0.12 12.06 10.87
N GLN A 889 -1.41 11.76 10.71
CA GLN A 889 -2.41 12.76 10.31
C GLN A 889 -3.22 13.20 11.54
N VAL A 890 -3.38 14.52 11.69
CA VAL A 890 -4.20 15.15 12.72
C VAL A 890 -5.30 15.91 12.02
N LEU A 891 -6.51 15.37 12.05
CA LEU A 891 -7.61 15.76 11.18
C LEU A 891 -8.66 16.59 11.92
N ALA A 892 -9.77 16.92 11.25
CA ALA A 892 -10.84 17.74 11.82
C ALA A 892 -11.32 17.22 13.20
N GLY A 893 -11.18 18.05 14.23
CA GLY A 893 -11.49 17.72 15.63
C GLY A 893 -10.48 16.80 16.32
N GLY A 894 -9.43 16.37 15.63
CA GLY A 894 -8.27 15.67 16.18
C GLY A 894 -7.31 16.63 16.89
N SER A 895 -6.67 16.14 17.95
CA SER A 895 -5.66 16.88 18.71
C SER A 895 -4.43 16.01 18.98
N ALA A 896 -3.22 16.52 18.72
CA ALA A 896 -1.97 15.85 19.07
C ALA A 896 -1.06 16.74 19.93
N ASP A 897 -0.75 16.29 21.15
CA ASP A 897 0.12 16.99 22.09
C ASP A 897 1.47 16.29 22.26
N ALA A 898 2.55 17.06 22.36
CA ALA A 898 3.91 16.59 22.58
C ALA A 898 4.41 15.52 21.58
N THR A 899 4.02 15.64 20.31
CA THR A 899 4.53 14.75 19.24
C THR A 899 5.99 15.07 18.92
N THR A 900 6.86 14.07 18.86
CA THR A 900 8.28 14.21 18.48
C THR A 900 8.51 13.62 17.09
N ILE A 901 8.85 14.46 16.12
CA ILE A 901 9.05 14.10 14.71
C ILE A 901 10.54 13.87 14.44
N ASN A 902 10.90 12.63 14.07
CA ASN A 902 12.28 12.22 13.77
C ASN A 902 12.61 12.27 12.27
N ALA A 903 13.84 11.93 11.91
CA ALA A 903 14.32 11.94 10.52
C ALA A 903 13.48 11.07 9.58
N GLY A 904 13.04 11.64 8.45
CA GLY A 904 12.19 10.97 7.45
C GLY A 904 10.71 10.89 7.82
N ALA A 905 10.34 11.32 9.02
CA ALA A 905 8.99 11.29 9.53
C ALA A 905 8.27 12.62 9.26
N TRP A 906 6.93 12.57 9.12
CA TRP A 906 6.13 13.77 8.96
C TRP A 906 4.78 13.73 9.67
N GLN A 907 4.38 14.89 10.18
CA GLN A 907 3.05 15.14 10.74
C GLN A 907 2.29 16.10 9.82
N PHE A 908 1.08 15.73 9.43
CA PHE A 908 0.17 16.62 8.70
C PHE A 908 -1.00 17.02 9.60
N VAL A 909 -1.18 18.32 9.81
CA VAL A 909 -2.26 18.90 10.59
C VAL A 909 -3.28 19.45 9.60
N GLY A 910 -4.30 18.66 9.30
CA GLY A 910 -5.36 19.03 8.36
C GLY A 910 -6.28 20.13 8.90
N ALA A 911 -7.09 20.72 8.01
CA ALA A 911 -8.04 21.76 8.38
C ALA A 911 -8.96 21.33 9.55
N GLY A 912 -8.96 22.12 10.62
CA GLY A 912 -9.71 21.82 11.85
C GLY A 912 -9.07 20.80 12.80
N GLY A 913 -7.88 20.27 12.48
CA GLY A 913 -7.01 19.57 13.43
C GLY A 913 -6.15 20.56 14.22
N ALA A 914 -5.65 20.12 15.38
CA ALA A 914 -4.86 20.95 16.28
C ALA A 914 -3.63 20.20 16.82
N THR A 915 -2.50 20.89 16.97
CA THR A 915 -1.30 20.36 17.63
C THR A 915 -0.73 21.30 18.67
N THR A 916 -0.15 20.73 19.73
CA THR A 916 0.53 21.47 20.79
C THR A 916 1.88 20.84 21.14
N HIS A 917 2.88 21.69 21.41
CA HIS A 917 4.21 21.26 21.86
C HIS A 917 4.95 20.28 20.92
N THR A 918 4.64 20.28 19.62
CA THR A 918 5.33 19.44 18.63
C THR A 918 6.83 19.76 18.62
N THR A 919 7.69 18.74 18.75
CA THR A 919 9.14 18.87 18.60
C THR A 919 9.55 18.30 17.25
N ILE A 920 10.09 19.15 16.38
CA ILE A 920 10.44 18.82 14.99
C ILE A 920 11.96 18.66 14.92
N GLY A 921 12.43 17.41 14.89
CA GLY A 921 13.84 17.04 14.87
C GLY A 921 14.50 17.13 13.50
N ASN A 922 15.79 16.81 13.44
CA ASN A 922 16.57 16.80 12.21
C ASN A 922 15.97 15.83 11.16
N GLY A 923 15.60 16.36 9.99
CA GLY A 923 14.95 15.61 8.91
C GLY A 923 13.48 15.27 9.17
N GLY A 924 12.88 15.78 10.24
CA GLY A 924 11.44 15.69 10.52
C GLY A 924 10.70 16.92 9.99
N VAL A 925 9.44 16.73 9.58
CA VAL A 925 8.63 17.79 8.96
C VAL A 925 7.22 17.88 9.57
N GLN A 926 6.76 19.10 9.85
CA GLN A 926 5.35 19.39 10.17
C GLN A 926 4.72 20.22 9.03
N TYR A 927 3.51 19.83 8.60
CA TYR A 927 2.72 20.54 7.60
C TYR A 927 1.39 21.00 8.22
N ASP A 928 1.16 22.31 8.30
CA ASP A 928 0.02 22.90 9.01
C ASP A 928 -1.00 23.55 8.06
N GLN A 929 -2.19 22.93 7.96
CA GLN A 929 -3.44 23.53 7.43
C GLN A 929 -4.49 23.73 8.54
N GLY A 930 -4.31 23.10 9.71
CA GLY A 930 -5.04 23.35 10.94
C GLY A 930 -4.31 24.33 11.86
N THR A 931 -4.34 24.08 13.17
CA THR A 931 -3.63 24.91 14.16
C THR A 931 -2.42 24.18 14.77
N SER A 932 -1.31 24.89 14.96
CA SER A 932 -0.11 24.42 15.65
C SER A 932 0.27 25.45 16.72
N SER A 933 0.60 25.02 17.94
CA SER A 933 0.96 25.94 19.03
C SER A 933 2.15 25.45 19.86
N GLY A 934 3.10 26.35 20.10
CA GLY A 934 4.30 26.07 20.91
C GLY A 934 5.26 25.06 20.27
N ALA A 935 5.28 24.94 18.94
CA ALA A 935 6.17 24.05 18.23
C ALA A 935 7.65 24.43 18.43
N LEU A 936 8.53 23.43 18.56
CA LEU A 936 9.98 23.59 18.64
C LEU A 936 10.62 23.01 17.38
N VAL A 937 11.06 23.88 16.47
CA VAL A 937 11.80 23.48 15.27
C VAL A 937 13.28 23.41 15.59
N GLN A 938 13.86 22.21 15.60
CA GLN A 938 15.28 21.98 15.89
C GLN A 938 16.15 22.09 14.63
N SER A 939 17.47 22.01 14.79
CA SER A 939 18.41 22.04 13.66
C SER A 939 18.12 20.92 12.65
N GLY A 940 17.85 21.28 11.40
CA GLY A 940 17.47 20.36 10.33
C GLY A 940 16.00 19.96 10.30
N GLY A 941 15.17 20.45 11.22
CA GLY A 941 13.71 20.28 11.18
C GLY A 941 13.01 21.41 10.43
N SER A 942 11.83 21.11 9.87
CA SER A 942 11.03 22.06 9.09
C SER A 942 9.56 22.10 9.52
N GLN A 943 8.99 23.30 9.64
CA GLN A 943 7.54 23.52 9.75
C GLN A 943 7.07 24.30 8.51
N HIS A 944 6.00 23.86 7.84
CA HIS A 944 5.40 24.58 6.72
C HIS A 944 3.95 24.91 7.02
N VAL A 945 3.62 26.20 7.11
CA VAL A 945 2.27 26.70 7.39
C VAL A 945 1.61 27.08 6.06
N TYR A 946 0.61 26.30 5.66
CA TYR A 946 -0.05 26.38 4.37
C TYR A 946 -1.41 27.09 4.43
N GLN A 947 -2.14 27.11 3.31
CA GLN A 947 -3.43 27.78 3.17
C GLN A 947 -4.42 27.44 4.30
N GLY A 948 -4.82 28.47 5.06
CA GLY A 948 -5.75 28.35 6.18
C GLY A 948 -5.11 27.85 7.49
N GLY A 949 -3.84 27.44 7.47
CA GLY A 949 -3.09 27.02 8.64
C GLY A 949 -2.65 28.20 9.52
N SER A 950 -2.53 27.94 10.82
CA SER A 950 -2.15 28.93 11.83
C SER A 950 -1.16 28.35 12.83
N ALA A 951 0.06 28.90 12.90
CA ALA A 951 1.10 28.49 13.83
C ALA A 951 1.39 29.59 14.87
N ASP A 952 1.17 29.32 16.15
CA ASP A 952 1.37 30.29 17.24
C ASP A 952 2.52 29.90 18.17
N GLY A 953 3.43 30.84 18.43
CA GLY A 953 4.51 30.66 19.40
C GLY A 953 5.59 29.65 19.00
N THR A 954 5.76 29.38 17.70
CA THR A 954 6.85 28.53 17.20
C THR A 954 8.21 29.08 17.61
N ASN A 955 9.07 28.22 18.17
CA ASN A 955 10.47 28.53 18.44
C ASN A 955 11.36 27.83 17.39
N VAL A 956 11.97 28.60 16.50
CA VAL A 956 12.85 28.11 15.44
C VAL A 956 14.30 28.23 15.89
N ALA A 957 14.89 27.10 16.28
CA ALA A 957 16.28 27.01 16.71
C ALA A 957 17.27 27.23 15.54
N ALA A 958 18.53 27.54 15.85
CA ALA A 958 19.59 27.68 14.85
C ALA A 958 19.69 26.44 13.95
N GLY A 959 19.58 26.64 12.62
CA GLY A 959 19.55 25.57 11.63
C GLY A 959 18.17 24.90 11.43
N GLY A 960 17.16 25.27 12.21
CA GLY A 960 15.75 24.95 11.97
C GLY A 960 15.09 25.97 11.05
N TYR A 961 13.94 25.60 10.51
CA TYR A 961 13.32 26.30 9.38
C TYR A 961 11.79 26.35 9.46
N GLN A 962 11.19 27.49 9.15
CA GLN A 962 9.72 27.66 9.03
C GLN A 962 9.34 28.35 7.71
N ASP A 963 8.44 27.76 6.93
CA ASP A 963 7.75 28.43 5.81
C ASP A 963 6.35 28.87 6.21
N VAL A 964 5.89 30.00 5.65
CA VAL A 964 4.52 30.51 5.76
C VAL A 964 4.04 30.90 4.36
N TYR A 965 3.09 30.16 3.80
CA TYR A 965 2.58 30.32 2.43
C TYR A 965 1.05 30.17 2.40
N HIS A 966 0.33 31.26 2.14
CA HIS A 966 -1.13 31.39 2.37
C HIS A 966 -1.64 31.08 3.81
N GLY A 967 -0.73 30.89 4.77
CA GLY A 967 -1.03 30.66 6.19
C GLY A 967 -0.61 31.83 7.08
N THR A 968 -0.82 31.69 8.39
CA THR A 968 -0.49 32.72 9.39
C THR A 968 0.46 32.18 10.46
N ALA A 969 1.53 32.93 10.78
CA ALA A 969 2.42 32.63 11.90
C ALA A 969 2.43 33.77 12.93
N THR A 970 2.10 33.49 14.19
CA THR A 970 2.06 34.49 15.28
C THR A 970 3.14 34.19 16.33
N ASN A 971 3.67 35.24 16.97
CA ASN A 971 4.57 35.14 18.14
C ASN A 971 5.82 34.26 17.92
N THR A 972 6.29 34.12 16.68
CA THR A 972 7.39 33.22 16.33
C THR A 972 8.72 33.76 16.85
N VAL A 973 9.55 32.90 17.44
CA VAL A 973 10.88 33.25 17.98
C VAL A 973 11.97 32.61 17.13
N LEU A 974 12.83 33.43 16.52
CA LEU A 974 13.82 32.98 15.53
C LEU A 974 15.26 33.09 16.05
N THR A 975 15.95 31.95 16.07
CA THR A 975 17.43 31.85 15.95
C THR A 975 17.86 31.06 14.72
N GLY A 976 16.93 30.34 14.08
CA GLY A 976 17.05 29.77 12.74
C GLY A 976 16.48 30.69 11.66
N GLN A 977 15.64 30.15 10.77
CA GLN A 977 15.10 30.90 9.63
C GLN A 977 13.58 30.79 9.50
N GLN A 978 12.95 31.88 9.07
CA GLN A 978 11.56 31.92 8.61
C GLN A 978 11.49 32.49 7.20
N GLN A 979 10.69 31.90 6.32
CA GLN A 979 10.25 32.52 5.07
C GLN A 979 8.75 32.80 5.13
N VAL A 980 8.37 34.02 4.76
CA VAL A 980 6.98 34.47 4.61
C VAL A 980 6.77 34.75 3.14
N LEU A 981 6.06 33.87 2.46
CA LEU A 981 5.92 33.82 1.00
C LEU A 981 4.53 34.35 0.57
N GLU A 982 4.15 34.15 -0.70
CA GLU A 982 2.91 34.69 -1.27
C GLU A 982 1.68 34.36 -0.39
N GLY A 983 0.93 35.42 -0.03
CA GLY A 983 -0.25 35.33 0.83
C GLY A 983 0.01 34.85 2.27
N GLY A 984 1.27 34.62 2.65
CA GLY A 984 1.66 34.32 4.02
C GLY A 984 1.72 35.58 4.88
N GLU A 985 1.25 35.48 6.12
CA GLU A 985 1.25 36.57 7.09
C GLU A 985 2.02 36.15 8.35
N ALA A 986 3.00 36.95 8.81
CA ALA A 986 3.67 36.70 10.08
C ALA A 986 3.62 37.92 11.02
N ASP A 987 3.07 37.73 12.22
CA ASP A 987 2.85 38.77 13.23
C ASP A 987 3.69 38.54 14.49
N ALA A 988 4.16 39.62 15.10
CA ALA A 988 4.93 39.65 16.34
C ALA A 988 6.17 38.72 16.36
N THR A 989 6.83 38.56 15.21
CA THR A 989 8.03 37.70 15.11
C THR A 989 9.23 38.34 15.81
N ILE A 990 9.95 37.58 16.65
CA ILE A 990 11.15 38.02 17.36
C ILE A 990 12.39 37.41 16.69
N VAL A 991 13.16 38.24 15.98
CA VAL A 991 14.41 37.84 15.31
C VAL A 991 15.60 38.09 16.24
N ASN A 992 16.11 37.03 16.86
CA ASN A 992 17.27 37.08 17.75
C ASN A 992 18.60 37.01 16.98
N ALA A 993 19.72 37.14 17.70
CA ALA A 993 21.06 37.02 17.13
C ALA A 993 21.25 35.72 16.33
N GLY A 994 21.65 35.85 15.05
CA GLY A 994 21.78 34.74 14.11
C GLY A 994 20.49 34.30 13.40
N GLY A 995 19.32 34.73 13.91
CA GLY A 995 18.03 34.51 13.28
C GLY A 995 17.85 35.35 12.03
N ARG A 996 17.12 34.80 11.04
CA ARG A 996 16.81 35.47 9.77
C ARG A 996 15.34 35.31 9.37
N GLN A 997 14.64 36.41 9.13
CA GLN A 997 13.32 36.41 8.51
C GLN A 997 13.42 36.91 7.06
N TYR A 998 12.88 36.15 6.11
CA TYR A 998 12.77 36.54 4.71
C TYR A 998 11.29 36.74 4.36
N VAL A 999 10.91 37.92 3.89
CA VAL A 999 9.56 38.22 3.42
C VAL A 999 9.63 38.32 1.90
N GLY A 1000 9.13 37.29 1.21
CA GLY A 1000 9.09 37.20 -0.24
C GLY A 1000 7.95 38.01 -0.85
N SER A 1001 7.97 38.16 -2.18
CA SER A 1001 6.93 38.88 -2.92
C SER A 1001 5.52 38.34 -2.60
N GLY A 1002 4.59 39.23 -2.28
CA GLY A 1002 3.23 38.87 -1.86
C GLY A 1002 3.08 38.40 -0.40
N GLY A 1003 4.18 38.29 0.36
CA GLY A 1003 4.16 38.02 1.80
C GLY A 1003 4.09 39.31 2.64
N ALA A 1004 3.53 39.20 3.84
CA ALA A 1004 3.31 40.32 4.75
C ALA A 1004 3.81 40.06 6.18
N THR A 1005 4.38 41.09 6.80
CA THR A 1005 4.83 41.05 8.20
C THR A 1005 4.30 42.22 9.04
N SER A 1006 4.02 41.95 10.32
CA SER A 1006 3.62 42.96 11.30
C SER A 1006 4.33 42.78 12.64
N GLY A 1007 4.72 43.89 13.26
CA GLY A 1007 5.27 43.91 14.62
C GLY A 1007 6.61 43.20 14.81
N THR A 1008 7.35 42.87 13.74
CA THR A 1008 8.62 42.14 13.82
C THR A 1008 9.63 42.88 14.70
N THR A 1009 10.11 42.25 15.77
CA THR A 1009 11.19 42.77 16.62
C THR A 1009 12.52 42.17 16.22
N ILE A 1010 13.44 42.99 15.70
CA ILE A 1010 14.76 42.57 15.22
C ILE A 1010 15.81 43.01 16.24
N ALA A 1011 16.30 42.05 17.04
CA ALA A 1011 17.30 42.29 18.06
C ALA A 1011 18.72 42.37 17.47
N ALA A 1012 19.69 42.83 18.28
CA ALA A 1012 21.09 42.91 17.90
C ALA A 1012 21.64 41.59 17.31
N GLY A 1013 22.10 41.65 16.06
CA GLY A 1013 22.60 40.49 15.30
C GLY A 1013 21.53 39.62 14.65
N GLY A 1014 20.24 39.98 14.75
CA GLY A 1014 19.16 39.44 13.93
C GLY A 1014 18.99 40.23 12.62
N PHE A 1015 18.38 39.60 11.62
CA PHE A 1015 18.23 40.18 10.27
C PHE A 1015 16.85 39.90 9.65
N GLN A 1016 16.24 40.92 9.03
CA GLN A 1016 15.05 40.76 8.20
C GLN A 1016 15.33 41.28 6.77
N TYR A 1017 14.86 40.56 5.76
CA TYR A 1017 14.87 40.98 4.36
C TYR A 1017 13.44 41.05 3.83
N VAL A 1018 13.02 42.20 3.32
CA VAL A 1018 11.67 42.46 2.77
C VAL A 1018 11.79 42.65 1.27
N ASP A 1019 11.44 41.64 0.49
CA ASP A 1019 11.67 41.56 -0.95
C ASP A 1019 10.75 42.48 -1.79
N THR A 1020 11.04 42.64 -3.08
CA THR A 1020 10.21 43.44 -4.00
C THR A 1020 8.81 42.85 -4.10
N GLY A 1021 7.79 43.64 -3.74
CA GLY A 1021 6.39 43.20 -3.67
C GLY A 1021 5.96 42.62 -2.31
N ALA A 1022 6.86 42.55 -1.33
CA ALA A 1022 6.56 42.22 0.06
C ALA A 1022 6.18 43.47 0.87
N THR A 1023 5.51 43.27 2.01
CA THR A 1023 5.16 44.35 2.95
C THR A 1023 5.60 44.05 4.40
N ASP A 1024 6.11 45.09 5.07
CA ASP A 1024 6.43 45.09 6.50
C ASP A 1024 5.77 46.29 7.21
N SER A 1025 5.30 46.07 8.44
CA SER A 1025 4.59 47.07 9.22
C SER A 1025 4.92 47.02 10.72
N GLY A 1026 5.29 48.16 11.31
CA GLY A 1026 5.54 48.30 12.74
C GLY A 1026 6.79 47.55 13.25
N ALA A 1027 7.76 47.22 12.39
CA ALA A 1027 8.98 46.56 12.82
C ALA A 1027 9.77 47.40 13.85
N THR A 1028 10.39 46.75 14.82
CA THR A 1028 11.23 47.38 15.85
C THR A 1028 12.66 46.82 15.77
N LEU A 1029 13.58 47.62 15.24
CA LEU A 1029 14.98 47.26 15.03
C LEU A 1029 15.80 47.70 16.24
N ASN A 1030 15.86 46.88 17.29
CA ASN A 1030 16.61 47.16 18.52
C ASN A 1030 18.05 46.62 18.39
N GLY A 1031 18.89 47.36 17.66
CA GLY A 1031 20.25 46.95 17.29
C GLY A 1031 20.35 45.94 16.14
N GLY A 1032 19.21 45.47 15.60
CA GLY A 1032 19.13 44.57 14.45
C GLY A 1032 19.19 45.29 13.09
N TRP A 1033 19.20 44.50 12.00
CA TRP A 1033 19.25 45.02 10.62
C TRP A 1033 18.03 44.59 9.81
N GLN A 1034 17.35 45.55 9.18
CA GLN A 1034 16.33 45.31 8.15
C GLN A 1034 16.86 45.79 6.79
N TYR A 1035 16.65 45.00 5.74
CA TYR A 1035 16.86 45.42 4.35
C TYR A 1035 15.54 45.37 3.60
N VAL A 1036 15.16 46.46 2.93
CA VAL A 1036 13.86 46.67 2.30
C VAL A 1036 14.04 46.91 0.80
N ALA A 1037 13.63 45.93 -0.01
CA ALA A 1037 13.40 46.04 -1.45
C ALA A 1037 11.92 46.23 -1.81
N GLY A 1038 11.00 45.88 -0.89
CA GLY A 1038 9.55 46.08 -1.01
C GLY A 1038 9.06 47.38 -0.35
N SER A 1039 8.06 47.23 0.52
CA SER A 1039 7.48 48.34 1.28
C SER A 1039 7.58 48.11 2.78
N ALA A 1040 8.08 49.09 3.53
CA ALA A 1040 8.08 49.10 5.00
C ALA A 1040 7.26 50.29 5.53
N SER A 1041 6.65 50.15 6.71
CA SER A 1041 5.83 51.20 7.31
C SER A 1041 5.89 51.21 8.84
N GLY A 1042 5.99 52.39 9.45
CA GLY A 1042 5.96 52.55 10.91
C GLY A 1042 7.14 51.89 11.66
N ALA A 1043 8.26 51.65 10.97
CA ALA A 1043 9.42 51.01 11.58
C ALA A 1043 10.06 51.92 12.66
N THR A 1044 10.43 51.35 13.80
CA THR A 1044 11.19 52.03 14.86
C THR A 1044 12.62 51.51 14.86
N VAL A 1045 13.60 52.37 14.57
CA VAL A 1045 15.01 52.02 14.42
C VAL A 1045 15.80 52.55 15.62
N SER A 1046 16.20 51.67 16.54
CA SER A 1046 16.77 52.06 17.83
C SER A 1046 17.99 51.23 18.23
N GLY A 1047 18.69 51.64 19.29
CA GLY A 1047 19.79 50.84 19.85
C GLY A 1047 20.96 50.58 18.87
N ARG A 1048 21.19 51.49 17.92
CA ARG A 1048 22.10 51.34 16.75
C ARG A 1048 21.67 50.31 15.71
N GLY A 1049 20.38 50.00 15.63
CA GLY A 1049 19.80 49.24 14.51
C GLY A 1049 19.94 49.99 13.19
N GLN A 1050 19.84 49.24 12.09
CA GLN A 1050 20.02 49.76 10.74
C GLN A 1050 18.84 49.35 9.84
N GLN A 1051 18.27 50.29 9.11
CA GLN A 1051 17.22 50.06 8.11
C GLN A 1051 17.72 50.50 6.74
N ASP A 1052 17.83 49.58 5.79
CA ASP A 1052 18.36 49.83 4.45
C ASP A 1052 17.24 49.83 3.40
N ILE A 1053 17.04 50.95 2.71
CA ILE A 1053 15.96 51.12 1.71
C ILE A 1053 16.55 51.11 0.29
N ALA A 1054 16.32 50.01 -0.43
CA ALA A 1054 16.88 49.76 -1.75
C ALA A 1054 16.22 50.57 -2.87
N ALA A 1055 16.80 50.53 -4.08
CA ALA A 1055 16.26 51.18 -5.27
C ALA A 1055 14.84 50.67 -5.60
N GLY A 1056 13.88 51.59 -5.74
CA GLY A 1056 12.46 51.28 -5.98
C GLY A 1056 11.64 50.95 -4.72
N ALA A 1057 12.30 50.68 -3.60
CA ALA A 1057 11.64 50.41 -2.32
C ALA A 1057 11.10 51.67 -1.66
N THR A 1058 10.13 51.52 -0.75
CA THR A 1058 9.58 52.64 0.03
C THR A 1058 9.47 52.31 1.52
N ALA A 1059 10.04 53.17 2.38
CA ALA A 1059 9.73 53.22 3.80
C ALA A 1059 8.84 54.43 4.11
N THR A 1060 7.84 54.24 4.99
CA THR A 1060 6.91 55.30 5.39
C THR A 1060 6.77 55.40 6.90
N ASN A 1061 6.75 56.62 7.45
CA ASN A 1061 6.55 56.88 8.88
C ASN A 1061 7.62 56.20 9.77
N SER A 1062 8.86 56.15 9.30
CA SER A 1062 10.02 55.62 10.04
C SER A 1062 10.33 56.50 11.25
N ARG A 1063 10.58 55.89 12.40
CA ARG A 1063 10.92 56.51 13.69
C ARG A 1063 12.34 56.13 14.10
N LEU A 1064 13.26 57.08 14.14
CA LEU A 1064 14.68 56.85 14.45
C LEU A 1064 14.94 57.24 15.93
N ASP A 1065 15.37 56.29 16.74
CA ASP A 1065 15.63 56.44 18.19
C ASP A 1065 17.07 55.99 18.52
N GLY A 1066 18.07 56.75 18.03
CA GLY A 1066 19.49 56.39 18.08
C GLY A 1066 19.88 55.27 17.09
N GLY A 1067 19.10 55.10 16.02
CA GLY A 1067 19.35 54.16 14.91
C GLY A 1067 19.78 54.84 13.62
N THR A 1068 19.91 54.06 12.54
CA THR A 1068 20.25 54.56 11.20
C THR A 1068 19.28 54.06 10.14
N GLU A 1069 18.70 54.96 9.35
CA GLU A 1069 17.99 54.62 8.10
C GLU A 1069 18.88 55.05 6.92
N HIS A 1070 19.24 54.13 6.02
CA HIS A 1070 20.03 54.42 4.81
C HIS A 1070 19.18 54.20 3.55
N VAL A 1071 18.88 55.28 2.84
CA VAL A 1071 18.18 55.25 1.55
C VAL A 1071 19.19 55.24 0.42
N TYR A 1072 19.27 54.11 -0.29
CA TYR A 1072 20.09 53.95 -1.49
C TYR A 1072 19.53 54.73 -2.68
N ALA A 1073 20.38 54.96 -3.69
CA ALA A 1073 19.99 55.71 -4.88
C ALA A 1073 18.76 55.09 -5.59
N GLY A 1074 17.64 55.83 -5.60
CA GLY A 1074 16.36 55.41 -6.18
C GLY A 1074 15.38 54.76 -5.20
N GLY A 1075 15.77 54.55 -3.94
CA GLY A 1075 14.85 54.21 -2.84
C GLY A 1075 14.14 55.46 -2.30
N ARG A 1076 13.15 55.26 -1.42
CA ARG A 1076 12.35 56.36 -0.86
C ARG A 1076 12.01 56.20 0.63
N ALA A 1077 12.40 57.17 1.44
CA ALA A 1077 11.83 57.40 2.77
C ALA A 1077 10.74 58.50 2.69
N GLN A 1078 9.64 58.32 3.43
CA GLN A 1078 8.55 59.27 3.51
C GLN A 1078 8.08 59.48 4.95
N ASN A 1079 8.03 60.74 5.39
CA ASN A 1079 7.65 61.12 6.76
C ASN A 1079 8.59 60.51 7.83
N VAL A 1080 9.82 61.03 7.95
CA VAL A 1080 10.79 60.53 8.93
C VAL A 1080 10.65 61.29 10.26
N ASP A 1081 10.59 60.58 11.38
CA ASP A 1081 10.56 61.11 12.74
C ASP A 1081 11.85 60.73 13.47
N PHE A 1082 12.58 61.70 14.03
CA PHE A 1082 13.84 61.48 14.76
C PHE A 1082 13.63 61.27 16.27
N ASP A 1083 12.38 61.25 16.75
CA ASP A 1083 11.93 60.95 18.13
C ASP A 1083 12.51 61.83 19.27
N GLY A 1084 13.53 62.65 19.00
CA GLY A 1084 14.21 63.50 19.97
C GLY A 1084 15.33 62.81 20.78
N SER A 1085 15.68 61.56 20.45
CA SER A 1085 16.81 60.84 21.05
C SER A 1085 18.10 61.11 20.29
N ALA A 1086 19.11 61.65 20.99
CA ALA A 1086 20.40 62.02 20.41
C ALA A 1086 21.11 60.85 19.68
N GLY A 1087 21.50 61.08 18.43
CA GLY A 1087 22.35 60.17 17.64
C GLY A 1087 21.63 59.46 16.50
N SER A 1088 20.40 59.84 16.16
CA SER A 1088 19.67 59.30 15.02
C SER A 1088 20.27 59.80 13.70
N THR A 1089 20.45 58.91 12.72
CA THR A 1089 21.06 59.25 11.42
C THR A 1089 20.20 58.79 10.25
N LEU A 1090 19.88 59.71 9.33
CA LEU A 1090 19.30 59.41 8.03
C LEU A 1090 20.38 59.58 6.95
N VAL A 1091 20.77 58.51 6.27
CA VAL A 1091 21.75 58.54 5.18
C VAL A 1091 20.99 58.52 3.84
N LEU A 1092 21.32 59.43 2.94
CA LEU A 1092 20.69 59.59 1.63
C LEU A 1092 21.77 59.58 0.53
N ASP A 1093 21.79 58.56 -0.31
CA ASP A 1093 22.68 58.55 -1.49
C ASP A 1093 22.35 59.68 -2.49
N ALA A 1094 21.07 60.10 -2.51
CA ALA A 1094 20.59 61.26 -3.25
C ALA A 1094 19.45 61.95 -2.47
N PRO A 1095 19.40 63.29 -2.38
CA PRO A 1095 18.35 64.01 -1.64
C PRO A 1095 16.91 63.66 -2.07
N ALA A 1096 16.71 63.32 -3.35
CA ALA A 1096 15.41 62.91 -3.89
C ALA A 1096 14.80 61.67 -3.20
N GLY A 1097 15.60 60.88 -2.46
CA GLY A 1097 15.13 59.74 -1.70
C GLY A 1097 14.28 60.12 -0.47
N LEU A 1098 14.35 61.36 0.03
CA LEU A 1098 13.49 61.82 1.12
C LEU A 1098 12.25 62.54 0.57
N SER A 1099 11.10 62.34 1.21
CA SER A 1099 9.83 62.99 0.85
C SER A 1099 8.88 63.19 2.04
N GLY A 1100 7.87 64.05 1.89
CA GLY A 1100 6.90 64.30 2.95
C GLY A 1100 7.47 65.19 4.05
N THR A 1101 7.38 64.75 5.31
CA THR A 1101 7.77 65.53 6.48
C THR A 1101 9.03 65.01 7.19
N ILE A 1102 9.67 65.90 7.97
CA ILE A 1102 10.69 65.59 8.98
C ILE A 1102 10.14 66.04 10.34
N ALA A 1103 10.14 65.16 11.34
CA ALA A 1103 9.71 65.44 12.71
C ALA A 1103 10.84 65.26 13.74
N ASN A 1104 10.74 65.99 14.85
CA ASN A 1104 11.58 65.87 16.06
C ASN A 1104 13.11 65.86 15.85
N PHE A 1105 13.62 66.47 14.76
CA PHE A 1105 15.05 66.53 14.45
C PHE A 1105 15.80 67.34 15.52
N GLY A 1106 16.54 66.62 16.36
CA GLY A 1106 17.11 67.09 17.62
C GLY A 1106 18.59 67.47 17.54
N ALA A 1107 19.15 67.79 18.71
CA ALA A 1107 20.60 67.95 18.82
C ALA A 1107 21.29 66.57 18.72
N ASP A 1108 22.44 66.53 18.06
CA ASP A 1108 23.19 65.30 17.76
C ASP A 1108 22.49 64.33 16.78
N ASP A 1109 21.45 64.79 16.06
CA ASP A 1109 20.88 64.08 14.91
C ASP A 1109 21.48 64.56 13.58
N TYR A 1110 21.52 63.65 12.60
CA TYR A 1110 22.19 63.86 11.32
C TYR A 1110 21.33 63.44 10.13
N ILE A 1111 21.37 64.25 9.07
CA ILE A 1111 21.04 63.83 7.70
C ILE A 1111 22.34 63.85 6.90
N ASP A 1112 22.84 62.69 6.50
CA ASP A 1112 24.06 62.53 5.71
C ASP A 1112 23.72 62.37 4.22
N PHE A 1113 24.16 63.31 3.38
CA PHE A 1113 23.93 63.28 1.94
C PHE A 1113 25.05 62.54 1.16
N ARG A 1114 26.02 61.90 1.85
CA ARG A 1114 27.03 60.90 1.42
C ARG A 1114 27.87 61.15 0.16
N ASN A 1115 27.22 61.33 -0.99
CA ASN A 1115 27.82 61.58 -2.29
C ASN A 1115 27.39 62.94 -2.90
N THR A 1116 26.47 63.66 -2.27
CA THR A 1116 25.93 64.93 -2.76
C THR A 1116 26.46 66.10 -1.93
N ALA A 1117 27.20 66.99 -2.58
CA ALA A 1117 27.65 68.23 -1.95
C ALA A 1117 26.50 69.26 -1.88
N ILE A 1118 26.17 69.72 -0.67
CA ILE A 1118 25.13 70.74 -0.44
C ILE A 1118 25.78 72.12 -0.34
N SER A 1119 25.33 73.06 -1.18
CA SER A 1119 25.87 74.42 -1.26
C SER A 1119 25.20 75.41 -0.30
N SER A 1120 23.94 75.17 0.07
CA SER A 1120 23.24 75.94 1.10
C SER A 1120 22.03 75.18 1.68
N VAL A 1121 21.68 75.52 2.92
CA VAL A 1121 20.44 75.09 3.60
C VAL A 1121 19.63 76.31 4.03
N GLY A 1122 18.30 76.20 4.04
CA GLY A 1122 17.38 77.24 4.47
C GLY A 1122 16.03 76.69 4.93
N VAL A 1123 15.21 77.52 5.56
CA VAL A 1123 13.81 77.21 5.88
C VAL A 1123 12.92 78.22 5.17
N ASP A 1124 11.93 77.75 4.42
CA ASP A 1124 11.05 78.62 3.63
C ASP A 1124 9.86 79.19 4.44
N SER A 1125 9.09 80.10 3.83
CA SER A 1125 7.92 80.73 4.47
C SER A 1125 6.77 79.78 4.80
N THR A 1126 6.81 78.55 4.29
CA THR A 1126 5.87 77.46 4.57
C THR A 1126 6.42 76.44 5.57
N ASN A 1127 7.56 76.74 6.21
CA ASN A 1127 8.25 75.89 7.18
C ASN A 1127 8.79 74.57 6.58
N ASN A 1128 9.20 74.59 5.31
CA ASN A 1128 9.94 73.47 4.73
C ASN A 1128 11.46 73.66 4.90
N LEU A 1129 12.17 72.59 5.22
CA LEU A 1129 13.62 72.50 5.07
C LEU A 1129 13.94 72.49 3.58
N THR A 1130 14.74 73.45 3.13
CA THR A 1130 15.22 73.55 1.75
C THR A 1130 16.72 73.34 1.70
N VAL A 1131 17.20 72.50 0.77
CA VAL A 1131 18.63 72.35 0.48
C VAL A 1131 18.89 72.57 -1.00
N MET A 1132 20.00 73.22 -1.31
CA MET A 1132 20.48 73.41 -2.68
C MET A 1132 21.78 72.62 -2.87
N THR A 1133 21.87 71.81 -3.93
CA THR A 1133 23.11 71.09 -4.27
C THR A 1133 24.15 72.04 -4.84
N SER A 1134 25.40 71.60 -4.96
CA SER A 1134 26.46 72.29 -5.71
C SER A 1134 26.13 72.47 -7.20
N GLU A 1135 25.22 71.64 -7.74
CA GLU A 1135 24.72 71.69 -9.12
C GLU A 1135 23.50 72.61 -9.30
N GLY A 1136 22.98 73.21 -8.21
CA GLY A 1136 21.86 74.14 -8.24
C GLY A 1136 20.47 73.49 -8.23
N LEU A 1137 20.37 72.18 -7.96
CA LEU A 1137 19.09 71.51 -7.72
C LEU A 1137 18.58 71.84 -6.31
N ILE A 1138 17.29 72.13 -6.17
CA ILE A 1138 16.67 72.47 -4.88
C ILE A 1138 15.70 71.37 -4.48
N TYR A 1139 15.84 70.88 -3.25
CA TYR A 1139 14.95 69.93 -2.61
C TYR A 1139 14.27 70.58 -1.40
N SER A 1140 13.04 70.14 -1.07
CA SER A 1140 12.21 70.75 -0.03
C SER A 1140 11.33 69.72 0.68
N TRP A 1141 11.31 69.74 2.02
CA TRP A 1141 10.57 68.80 2.88
C TRP A 1141 9.93 69.51 4.07
N GLY A 1142 8.70 69.16 4.45
CA GLY A 1142 7.97 69.88 5.50
C GLY A 1142 8.50 69.60 6.91
N LEU A 1143 8.83 70.63 7.70
CA LEU A 1143 9.27 70.45 9.08
C LEU A 1143 8.07 70.44 10.03
N LEU A 1144 7.97 69.41 10.87
CA LEU A 1144 7.05 69.35 12.02
C LEU A 1144 7.78 69.87 13.26
N GLY A 1145 7.75 71.19 13.43
CA GLY A 1145 8.43 71.95 14.47
C GLY A 1145 8.88 73.32 13.95
N GLN A 1146 9.23 74.27 14.83
CA GLN A 1146 9.75 75.59 14.41
C GLN A 1146 11.27 75.60 14.43
N TYR A 1147 11.88 75.72 13.25
CA TYR A 1147 13.33 75.72 13.07
C TYR A 1147 13.77 77.03 12.41
N ALA A 1148 14.86 77.63 12.89
CA ALA A 1148 15.53 78.71 12.18
C ALA A 1148 16.55 78.13 11.19
N ALA A 1149 16.66 78.71 9.99
CA ALA A 1149 17.68 78.33 9.00
C ALA A 1149 19.11 78.35 9.58
N SER A 1150 19.38 79.27 10.51
CA SER A 1150 20.65 79.43 11.22
C SER A 1150 20.89 78.46 12.37
N SER A 1151 19.97 77.52 12.62
CA SER A 1151 20.16 76.39 13.54
C SER A 1151 20.66 75.12 12.83
N PHE A 1152 20.76 75.15 11.50
CA PHE A 1152 21.29 74.04 10.71
C PHE A 1152 22.77 74.28 10.38
N VAL A 1153 23.58 73.23 10.50
CA VAL A 1153 25.02 73.25 10.19
C VAL A 1153 25.30 72.25 9.08
N LEU A 1154 26.00 72.69 8.04
CA LEU A 1154 26.55 71.83 6.99
C LEU A 1154 28.03 71.57 7.28
N ALA A 1155 28.44 70.30 7.21
CA ALA A 1155 29.83 69.86 7.30
C ALA A 1155 30.16 68.86 6.19
N SER A 1156 31.42 68.70 5.83
CA SER A 1156 31.81 67.58 4.96
C SER A 1156 31.71 66.28 5.76
N ASP A 1157 31.11 65.26 5.16
CA ASP A 1157 31.00 63.89 5.69
C ASP A 1157 32.34 63.11 5.67
N GLY A 1158 33.38 63.67 5.04
CA GLY A 1158 34.68 63.01 4.85
C GLY A 1158 34.72 61.96 3.72
N ASN A 1159 33.59 61.69 3.06
CA ASN A 1159 33.43 60.66 2.02
C ASN A 1159 33.11 61.24 0.63
N GLY A 1160 32.67 62.50 0.53
CA GLY A 1160 32.50 63.21 -0.73
C GLY A 1160 31.24 64.05 -0.84
N GLY A 1161 30.31 63.91 0.10
CA GLY A 1161 29.07 64.68 0.20
C GLY A 1161 29.09 65.68 1.34
N THR A 1162 27.98 65.77 2.07
CA THR A 1162 27.75 66.76 3.12
C THR A 1162 26.81 66.20 4.18
N SER A 1163 27.16 66.34 5.45
CA SER A 1163 26.25 66.09 6.57
C SER A 1163 25.56 67.37 7.02
N LEU A 1164 24.29 67.26 7.34
CA LEU A 1164 23.43 68.29 7.89
C LEU A 1164 23.08 67.90 9.34
N SER A 1165 23.41 68.75 10.31
CA SER A 1165 23.02 68.57 11.71
C SER A 1165 22.29 69.78 12.26
N TYR A 1166 21.52 69.57 13.33
CA TYR A 1166 20.86 70.67 14.05
C TYR A 1166 21.65 71.04 15.31
N VAL A 1167 21.93 72.35 15.43
CA VAL A 1167 22.56 72.96 16.60
C VAL A 1167 21.57 73.96 17.20
N PRO A 1168 20.97 73.69 18.37
CA PRO A 1168 20.06 74.61 19.01
C PRO A 1168 20.76 75.95 19.27
N GLN A 1169 20.22 77.05 18.73
CA GLN A 1169 20.72 78.36 19.08
C GLN A 1169 20.44 78.65 20.56
N GLN A 1170 21.50 78.79 21.36
CA GLN A 1170 21.37 79.28 22.72
C GLN A 1170 20.71 80.66 22.69
N GLN A 1171 19.51 80.78 23.27
CA GLN A 1171 18.96 82.10 23.60
C GLN A 1171 19.87 82.75 24.63
N THR A 1172 20.74 83.65 24.19
CA THR A 1172 21.52 84.50 25.08
C THR A 1172 20.59 85.46 25.82
N LEU A 1173 20.23 85.08 27.05
CA LEU A 1173 19.60 85.96 28.04
C LEU A 1173 20.53 87.14 28.33
N LEU A 1174 20.31 88.25 27.63
CA LEU A 1174 20.95 89.54 27.90
C LEU A 1174 20.37 90.12 29.20
N ALA A 1175 21.11 89.97 30.29
CA ALA A 1175 20.85 90.69 31.53
C ALA A 1175 21.11 92.19 31.33
N ALA A 1176 20.05 92.98 31.27
CA ALA A 1176 20.13 94.44 31.32
C ALA A 1176 19.77 94.93 32.72
N ALA A 1177 20.73 95.52 33.42
CA ALA A 1177 20.49 96.22 34.67
C ALA A 1177 20.34 97.73 34.40
N HIS A 1178 19.10 98.25 34.46
CA HIS A 1178 18.80 99.39 35.32
C HIS A 1178 17.31 99.61 35.58
#